data_AF-A0A1V5HPF4-F1
#
_entry.id   AF-A0A1V5HPF4-F1
#
_cell.length_a   1.000
_cell.length_b   1.000
_cell.length_c   1.000
_cell.angle_alpha   90.00
_cell.angle_beta   90.00
_cell.angle_gamma   90.00
#
_symmetry.space_group_name_H-M   'P 1'
#
loop_
_entity.id
_entity.type
_entity.pdbx_description
1 polymer ?
#
loop_
_entity_poly.entity_id
_entity_poly.type
_entity_poly.pdbx_seq_one_letter_code
_entity_poly.pdbx_strand_id
1 'polypeptide(L)'
;MFKKLLFIFLLIFSVFGLAACDGDDTPDVDKTESVDVPINLAISGKVLTWDAVEKATGYIVYVNDVEKKTVTTTSYDFSSLSGENLIFQVVAKAPKGMNNSAKSVTIAYMADPEAEIKAINTLLNEIAPGTPKGVAEELVRKGMTGDDMQVLKDAVTTLMADMEAADGDPVLSNAALKKFLATKINVEAVVSAGLILAVPSIDEQITHAQERIEWYQSEIDQFGPSDYYASMIAEYQSEKEMLTNMKALIASSRDEIVLVATKTVNYLITLQTKVTDDLITKIKDIAETEDQSDLTADEIVVVKDEIVDLFMENLPSVNDLALVYELLATGYGQFLESNDLTTLLSDSSASFAASTVLSIKFSLKMLDSFDKAFIAKVLNFANSDEPYQVIESEIIIALIVHLKNFKDDNQKLLDEIEAVFTNEQKEALFQGYMQTMTAVMLKSVGDEFPSSFANTKLTYALVDGASAVFEDMVDKALTKFVATDGELLRKIVILESFVYDWDWETDTDTFYNSATGETYKNWHEYYDAQDEAGLVVLKEALTYYAPTLGTLTNAQITALIDMIVAGVPVEEIATEMEMTKAEAQAVVDLGEGLIRKVLPNLHTLVKSLMAYVVTNDMITKIKTLEATIDSYEGEDFEEYDHNMTAIFISTHLSAYLTNANQSLIRGIITDLATFAKNESIYPLLGATSLTDVTEMETMVNGTFDQIVSLAGEIKDYKIATLTQAQKAKIEEFGSLVAFLFDGPDQDDGPVK
;
A
#
# COMPACT_ATOMS: atom_id res chain seq x y z
N MET A 1 20.01 1.55 -16.54
CA MET A 1 19.48 2.25 -15.36
C MET A 1 18.48 3.36 -15.67
N PHE A 2 18.68 4.23 -16.67
CA PHE A 2 17.84 5.42 -16.94
C PHE A 2 16.32 5.14 -16.98
N LYS A 3 15.90 4.04 -17.62
CA LYS A 3 14.49 3.60 -17.62
C LYS A 3 13.96 3.20 -16.23
N LYS A 4 14.80 2.66 -15.34
CA LYS A 4 14.42 2.29 -13.96
C LYS A 4 14.36 3.51 -13.04
N LEU A 5 15.27 4.47 -13.21
CA LEU A 5 15.26 5.74 -12.47
C LEU A 5 14.11 6.64 -12.93
N LEU A 6 13.82 6.70 -14.23
CA LEU A 6 12.64 7.35 -14.81
C LEU A 6 11.34 6.67 -14.36
N PHE A 7 11.32 5.33 -14.20
CA PHE A 7 10.15 4.61 -13.70
C PHE A 7 9.92 4.86 -12.21
N ILE A 8 10.97 4.93 -11.38
CA ILE A 8 10.88 5.35 -9.97
C ILE A 8 10.43 6.82 -9.88
N PHE A 9 10.98 7.70 -10.72
CA PHE A 9 10.58 9.10 -10.81
C PHE A 9 9.12 9.27 -11.30
N LEU A 10 8.66 8.44 -12.24
CA LEU A 10 7.27 8.38 -12.70
C LEU A 10 6.32 7.73 -11.69
N LEU A 11 6.79 6.77 -10.87
CA LEU A 11 6.02 6.19 -9.75
C LEU A 11 5.85 7.21 -8.61
N ILE A 12 6.90 7.98 -8.35
CA ILE A 12 6.88 9.14 -7.44
C ILE A 12 5.90 10.19 -8.01
N PHE A 13 5.99 10.53 -9.30
CA PHE A 13 5.06 11.46 -9.95
C PHE A 13 3.61 10.96 -10.09
N SER A 14 3.37 9.64 -10.21
CA SER A 14 2.02 9.08 -10.26
C SER A 14 1.35 9.06 -8.88
N VAL A 15 2.14 8.96 -7.81
CA VAL A 15 1.70 9.19 -6.43
C VAL A 15 1.41 10.68 -6.16
N PHE A 16 2.11 11.60 -6.84
CA PHE A 16 1.90 13.05 -6.71
C PHE A 16 0.89 13.66 -7.71
N GLY A 17 0.43 12.89 -8.71
CA GLY A 17 -0.43 13.36 -9.80
C GLY A 17 -1.86 13.76 -9.41
N LEU A 18 -2.26 13.57 -8.15
CA LEU A 18 -3.60 13.92 -7.64
C LEU A 18 -3.62 15.08 -6.64
N ALA A 19 -2.49 15.75 -6.41
CA ALA A 19 -2.43 16.81 -5.41
C ALA A 19 -2.07 18.16 -6.02
N ALA A 20 -3.09 19.00 -6.20
CA ALA A 20 -2.95 20.33 -6.75
C ALA A 20 -3.72 21.37 -5.93
N CYS A 21 -3.15 22.58 -5.83
CA CYS A 21 -3.74 23.91 -5.55
C CYS A 21 -3.49 24.61 -4.20
N ASP A 22 -2.47 25.48 -4.20
CA ASP A 22 -2.21 26.77 -3.51
C ASP A 22 -2.85 27.12 -2.15
N GLY A 23 -2.00 27.57 -1.21
CA GLY A 23 -2.40 28.27 0.03
C GLY A 23 -1.25 28.51 1.00
N ASP A 24 -0.79 29.76 1.03
CA ASP A 24 0.14 30.35 2.01
C ASP A 24 -0.51 30.41 3.40
N ASP A 25 -0.23 29.40 4.24
CA ASP A 25 -0.30 29.49 5.71
C ASP A 25 0.35 28.22 6.29
N THR A 26 1.16 28.36 7.35
CA THR A 26 1.49 27.21 8.20
C THR A 26 0.18 26.58 8.66
N PRO A 27 -0.09 25.28 8.39
CA PRO A 27 -1.39 24.71 8.68
C PRO A 27 -1.53 24.56 10.20
N ASP A 28 -2.07 25.59 10.84
CA ASP A 28 -3.11 25.33 11.82
C ASP A 28 -4.22 24.68 10.98
N VAL A 29 -4.34 23.35 11.06
CA VAL A 29 -5.36 22.60 10.32
C VAL A 29 -6.69 23.01 10.93
N ASP A 30 -7.21 24.16 10.51
CA ASP A 30 -8.51 24.65 10.93
C ASP A 30 -9.51 23.72 10.26
N LYS A 31 -9.87 22.64 10.98
CA LYS A 31 -10.82 21.60 10.58
C LYS A 31 -12.25 22.16 10.40
N THR A 32 -12.43 23.48 10.35
CA THR A 32 -13.72 24.13 10.14
C THR A 32 -14.22 23.89 8.73
N GLU A 33 -15.36 23.21 8.63
CA GLU A 33 -16.12 23.01 7.40
C GLU A 33 -16.35 24.33 6.64
N SER A 34 -16.29 24.27 5.31
CA SER A 34 -16.72 25.34 4.41
C SER A 34 -18.18 25.14 4.00
N VAL A 35 -18.88 26.22 3.64
CA VAL A 35 -20.15 26.11 2.88
C VAL A 35 -19.87 25.87 1.39
N ASP A 36 -20.82 25.23 0.69
CA ASP A 36 -20.67 24.88 -0.73
C ASP A 36 -20.54 26.11 -1.63
N VAL A 37 -19.94 25.90 -2.80
CA VAL A 37 -19.77 26.96 -3.80
C VAL A 37 -21.10 27.21 -4.53
N PRO A 38 -21.52 28.47 -4.76
CA PRO A 38 -22.69 28.74 -5.60
C PRO A 38 -22.50 28.21 -7.03
N ILE A 39 -23.50 27.49 -7.54
CA ILE A 39 -23.52 26.90 -8.89
C ILE A 39 -24.67 27.46 -9.73
N ASN A 40 -24.71 27.06 -11.01
CA ASN A 40 -25.77 27.41 -11.97
C ASN A 40 -25.94 28.92 -12.14
N LEU A 41 -24.82 29.63 -12.19
CA LEU A 41 -24.83 31.06 -12.44
C LEU A 41 -25.42 31.34 -13.83
N ALA A 42 -26.37 32.27 -13.87
CA ALA A 42 -27.06 32.66 -15.09
C ALA A 42 -27.27 34.18 -15.14
N ILE A 43 -27.24 34.74 -16.35
CA ILE A 43 -27.54 36.15 -16.60
C ILE A 43 -28.75 36.26 -17.52
N SER A 44 -29.77 36.98 -17.07
CA SER A 44 -30.92 37.36 -17.89
C SER A 44 -31.05 38.88 -17.89
N GLY A 45 -30.74 39.51 -19.02
CA GLY A 45 -30.63 40.96 -19.12
C GLY A 45 -29.51 41.51 -18.23
N LYS A 46 -29.88 42.27 -17.20
CA LYS A 46 -28.96 42.88 -16.22
C LYS A 46 -29.10 42.29 -14.80
N VAL A 47 -29.60 41.06 -14.71
CA VAL A 47 -29.77 40.34 -13.44
C VAL A 47 -28.96 39.05 -13.47
N LEU A 48 -28.07 38.90 -12.49
CA LEU A 48 -27.32 37.69 -12.19
C LEU A 48 -28.14 36.85 -11.20
N THR A 49 -28.26 35.54 -11.44
CA THR A 49 -28.92 34.57 -10.55
C THR A 49 -28.05 33.34 -10.35
N TRP A 50 -28.22 32.63 -9.24
CA TRP A 50 -27.54 31.38 -8.89
C TRP A 50 -28.42 30.54 -7.96
N ASP A 51 -28.01 29.29 -7.69
CA ASP A 51 -28.74 28.41 -6.77
C ASP A 51 -28.45 28.74 -5.30
N ALA A 52 -29.42 28.47 -4.43
CA ALA A 52 -29.23 28.67 -3.00
C ALA A 52 -28.28 27.62 -2.42
N VAL A 53 -27.26 28.08 -1.70
CA VAL A 53 -26.31 27.23 -0.97
C VAL A 53 -26.87 26.94 0.43
N GLU A 54 -26.85 25.67 0.84
CA GLU A 54 -27.29 25.28 2.18
C GLU A 54 -26.39 25.90 3.26
N LYS A 55 -26.97 26.23 4.42
CA LYS A 55 -26.28 26.89 5.56
C LYS A 55 -25.78 28.32 5.28
N ALA A 56 -25.78 28.81 4.04
CA ALA A 56 -25.33 30.16 3.70
C ALA A 56 -26.23 31.25 4.33
N THR A 57 -25.59 32.28 4.89
CA THR A 57 -26.26 33.44 5.51
C THR A 57 -26.42 34.63 4.56
N GLY A 58 -25.80 34.56 3.38
CA GLY A 58 -25.81 35.57 2.33
C GLY A 58 -24.77 35.24 1.27
N TYR A 59 -24.53 36.18 0.35
CA TYR A 59 -23.63 36.01 -0.78
C TYR A 59 -22.83 37.28 -1.04
N ILE A 60 -21.57 37.12 -1.43
CA ILE A 60 -20.67 38.21 -1.82
C ILE A 60 -20.48 38.13 -3.33
N VAL A 61 -20.86 39.18 -4.05
CA VAL A 61 -20.77 39.26 -5.51
C VAL A 61 -19.50 40.00 -5.91
N TYR A 62 -18.70 39.37 -6.74
CA TYR A 62 -17.50 39.92 -7.36
C TYR A 62 -17.78 40.23 -8.83
N VAL A 63 -17.25 41.36 -9.30
CA VAL A 63 -17.28 41.74 -10.72
C VAL A 63 -15.88 42.16 -11.15
N ASN A 64 -15.33 41.46 -12.15
CA ASN A 64 -13.94 41.57 -12.59
C ASN A 64 -12.98 41.46 -11.38
N ASP A 65 -13.16 40.40 -10.60
CA ASP A 65 -12.43 40.08 -9.36
C ASP A 65 -12.53 41.10 -8.21
N VAL A 66 -13.34 42.14 -8.35
CA VAL A 66 -13.54 43.15 -7.29
C VAL A 66 -14.87 42.92 -6.59
N GLU A 67 -14.85 42.80 -5.26
CA GLU A 67 -16.07 42.75 -4.45
C GLU A 67 -16.95 43.97 -4.74
N LYS A 68 -18.20 43.74 -5.15
CA LYS A 68 -19.16 44.81 -5.44
C LYS A 68 -20.23 44.93 -4.38
N LYS A 69 -20.75 43.80 -3.89
CA LYS A 69 -21.90 43.82 -2.99
C LYS A 69 -22.06 42.52 -2.21
N THR A 70 -22.47 42.63 -0.96
CA THR A 70 -23.07 41.51 -0.21
C THR A 70 -24.60 41.56 -0.32
N VAL A 71 -25.24 40.44 -0.66
CA VAL A 71 -26.70 40.28 -0.76
C VAL A 71 -27.17 39.11 0.10
N THR A 72 -28.44 39.07 0.46
CA THR A 72 -29.06 37.93 1.20
C THR A 72 -29.97 37.09 0.31
N THR A 73 -30.13 37.48 -0.96
CA THR A 73 -30.92 36.80 -1.98
C THR A 73 -30.01 36.11 -2.98
N THR A 74 -30.53 35.15 -3.74
CA THR A 74 -29.81 34.45 -4.82
C THR A 74 -29.85 35.19 -6.16
N SER A 75 -29.87 36.52 -6.09
CA SER A 75 -29.89 37.37 -7.28
C SER A 75 -29.27 38.73 -7.03
N TYR A 76 -28.72 39.31 -8.09
CA TYR A 76 -28.09 40.61 -8.09
C TYR A 76 -28.41 41.38 -9.38
N ASP A 77 -29.11 42.52 -9.24
CA ASP A 77 -29.33 43.48 -10.32
C ASP A 77 -28.10 44.39 -10.47
N PHE A 78 -27.45 44.27 -11.62
CA PHE A 78 -26.26 45.02 -11.99
C PHE A 78 -26.54 46.10 -13.04
N SER A 79 -27.79 46.57 -13.18
CA SER A 79 -28.17 47.66 -14.09
C SER A 79 -27.43 48.97 -13.83
N SER A 80 -26.92 49.16 -12.61
CA SER A 80 -26.09 50.32 -12.25
C SER A 80 -24.64 50.21 -12.73
N LEU A 81 -24.19 49.04 -13.17
CA LEU A 81 -22.84 48.81 -13.67
C LEU A 81 -22.77 49.07 -15.19
N SER A 82 -21.77 49.83 -15.59
CA SER A 82 -21.38 50.06 -16.99
C SER A 82 -20.19 49.18 -17.37
N GLY A 83 -20.21 48.65 -18.58
CA GLY A 83 -19.13 47.84 -19.14
C GLY A 83 -19.66 46.98 -20.30
N GLU A 84 -18.80 46.73 -21.28
CA GLU A 84 -19.11 45.89 -22.45
C GLU A 84 -18.83 44.41 -22.18
N ASN A 85 -17.90 44.11 -21.27
CA ASN A 85 -17.60 42.79 -20.73
C ASN A 85 -17.51 42.88 -19.20
N LEU A 86 -18.37 42.17 -18.48
CA LEU A 86 -18.39 42.10 -17.01
C LEU A 86 -18.39 40.64 -16.59
N ILE A 87 -17.34 40.20 -15.91
CA ILE A 87 -17.18 38.82 -15.42
C ILE A 87 -17.62 38.76 -13.96
N PHE A 88 -18.56 37.86 -13.65
CA PHE A 88 -19.16 37.70 -12.33
C PHE A 88 -18.72 36.39 -11.68
N GLN A 89 -18.52 36.47 -10.36
CA GLN A 89 -18.38 35.32 -9.47
C GLN A 89 -19.12 35.59 -8.16
N VAL A 90 -19.51 34.54 -7.46
CA VAL A 90 -20.26 34.63 -6.20
C VAL A 90 -19.60 33.74 -5.14
N VAL A 91 -19.52 34.24 -3.91
CA VAL A 91 -19.08 33.50 -2.72
C VAL A 91 -20.27 33.36 -1.77
N ALA A 92 -20.56 32.16 -1.30
CA ALA A 92 -21.53 31.93 -0.24
C ALA A 92 -20.92 32.30 1.12
N LYS A 93 -21.66 33.10 1.89
CA LYS A 93 -21.22 33.58 3.20
C LYS A 93 -21.63 32.59 4.30
N ALA A 94 -20.65 32.04 4.98
CA ALA A 94 -20.85 31.04 6.01
C ALA A 94 -21.42 31.61 7.32
N PRO A 95 -22.10 30.76 8.13
CA PRO A 95 -22.45 31.10 9.50
C PRO A 95 -21.19 31.10 10.40
N LYS A 96 -21.33 31.56 11.64
CA LYS A 96 -20.22 31.58 12.60
C LYS A 96 -19.72 30.16 12.89
N GLY A 97 -18.42 29.92 12.74
CA GLY A 97 -17.78 28.62 12.98
C GLY A 97 -17.58 27.77 11.72
N MET A 98 -17.89 28.31 10.55
CA MET A 98 -17.63 27.72 9.23
C MET A 98 -16.90 28.74 8.34
N ASN A 99 -16.21 28.23 7.33
CA ASN A 99 -15.53 29.05 6.32
C ASN A 99 -16.48 29.38 5.16
N ASN A 100 -16.34 30.60 4.60
CA ASN A 100 -17.04 30.96 3.37
C ASN A 100 -16.63 30.02 2.24
N SER A 101 -17.50 29.83 1.25
CA SER A 101 -17.15 29.04 0.07
C SER A 101 -15.98 29.64 -0.71
N ALA A 102 -15.35 28.82 -1.56
CA ALA A 102 -14.57 29.35 -2.67
C ALA A 102 -15.46 30.20 -3.61
N LYS A 103 -14.83 30.99 -4.49
CA LYS A 103 -15.55 31.68 -5.57
C LYS A 103 -16.16 30.65 -6.52
N SER A 104 -17.38 30.92 -6.98
CA SER A 104 -18.01 30.18 -8.07
C SER A 104 -17.18 30.23 -9.36
N VAL A 105 -17.51 29.34 -10.28
CA VAL A 105 -17.13 29.53 -11.68
C VAL A 105 -17.62 30.88 -12.20
N THR A 106 -16.93 31.42 -13.18
CA THR A 106 -17.26 32.68 -13.83
C THR A 106 -18.50 32.57 -14.73
N ILE A 107 -19.23 33.68 -14.82
CA ILE A 107 -20.16 33.95 -15.94
C ILE A 107 -19.99 35.41 -16.38
N ALA A 108 -20.03 35.67 -17.68
CA ALA A 108 -19.84 37.00 -18.22
C ALA A 108 -21.13 37.57 -18.80
N TYR A 109 -21.35 38.87 -18.54
CA TYR A 109 -22.22 39.70 -19.34
C TYR A 109 -21.39 40.28 -20.50
N MET A 110 -21.81 39.96 -21.72
CA MET A 110 -21.28 40.54 -22.95
C MET A 110 -22.33 41.44 -23.57
N ALA A 111 -21.96 42.67 -23.97
CA ALA A 111 -22.89 43.61 -24.59
C ALA A 111 -23.31 43.18 -26.01
N ASP A 112 -22.39 42.59 -26.78
CA ASP A 112 -22.64 42.03 -28.12
C ASP A 112 -22.10 40.58 -28.22
N PRO A 113 -22.77 39.61 -27.58
CA PRO A 113 -22.32 38.22 -27.60
C PRO A 113 -22.33 37.62 -29.01
N GLU A 114 -23.25 38.05 -29.89
CA GLU A 114 -23.37 37.50 -31.24
C GLU A 114 -22.13 37.82 -32.09
N ALA A 115 -21.60 39.04 -31.99
CA ALA A 115 -20.38 39.43 -32.68
C ALA A 115 -19.18 38.61 -32.20
N GLU A 116 -19.01 38.45 -30.88
CA GLU A 116 -17.91 37.70 -30.29
C GLU A 116 -17.97 36.21 -30.62
N ILE A 117 -19.16 35.59 -30.56
CA ILE A 117 -19.37 34.19 -30.96
C ILE A 117 -18.96 33.97 -32.41
N LYS A 118 -19.31 34.91 -33.30
CA LYS A 118 -18.94 34.82 -34.72
C LYS A 118 -17.43 34.95 -34.93
N ALA A 119 -16.78 35.85 -34.21
CA ALA A 119 -15.33 36.04 -34.26
C ALA A 119 -14.60 34.76 -33.81
N ILE A 120 -14.97 34.24 -32.63
CA ILE A 120 -14.39 33.00 -32.07
C ILE A 120 -14.63 31.80 -32.99
N ASN A 121 -15.84 31.61 -33.52
CA ASN A 121 -16.11 30.54 -34.47
C ASN A 121 -15.25 30.61 -35.74
N THR A 122 -14.95 31.81 -36.21
CA THR A 122 -14.06 31.98 -37.38
C THR A 122 -12.67 31.44 -37.05
N LEU A 123 -12.13 31.80 -35.88
CA LEU A 123 -10.82 31.34 -35.42
C LEU A 123 -10.79 29.83 -35.13
N LEU A 124 -11.82 29.29 -34.47
CA LEU A 124 -11.94 27.85 -34.20
C LEU A 124 -11.97 27.03 -35.50
N ASN A 125 -12.67 27.49 -36.54
CA ASN A 125 -12.69 26.80 -37.83
C ASN A 125 -11.34 26.80 -38.56
N GLU A 126 -10.48 27.78 -38.30
CA GLU A 126 -9.12 27.83 -38.87
C GLU A 126 -8.18 26.82 -38.19
N ILE A 127 -8.29 26.65 -36.87
CA ILE A 127 -7.36 25.81 -36.09
C ILE A 127 -7.87 24.39 -35.86
N ALA A 128 -9.19 24.20 -35.76
CA ALA A 128 -9.86 22.95 -35.41
C ALA A 128 -11.19 22.84 -36.20
N PRO A 129 -11.11 22.60 -37.53
CA PRO A 129 -12.31 22.46 -38.35
C PRO A 129 -13.17 21.30 -37.84
N GLY A 130 -14.48 21.53 -37.74
CA GLY A 130 -15.41 20.54 -37.17
C GLY A 130 -15.64 20.68 -35.66
N THR A 131 -15.14 21.75 -35.04
CA THR A 131 -15.46 22.08 -33.64
C THR A 131 -16.98 22.03 -33.39
N PRO A 132 -17.45 21.26 -32.39
CA PRO A 132 -18.85 21.20 -31.99
C PRO A 132 -19.50 22.57 -31.76
N LYS A 133 -20.79 22.69 -32.08
CA LYS A 133 -21.60 23.87 -31.74
C LYS A 133 -21.67 24.04 -30.22
N GLY A 134 -21.71 25.28 -29.73
CA GLY A 134 -21.77 25.59 -28.29
C GLY A 134 -20.41 25.95 -27.69
N VAL A 135 -19.30 25.61 -28.33
CA VAL A 135 -17.94 25.90 -27.82
C VAL A 135 -17.67 27.41 -27.81
N ALA A 136 -17.94 28.10 -28.92
CA ALA A 136 -17.76 29.55 -28.99
C ALA A 136 -18.71 30.29 -28.03
N GLU A 137 -19.95 29.82 -27.93
CA GLU A 137 -20.94 30.33 -26.99
C GLU A 137 -20.48 30.20 -25.54
N GLU A 138 -19.86 29.08 -25.19
CA GLU A 138 -19.30 28.86 -23.85
C GLU A 138 -18.11 29.76 -23.56
N LEU A 139 -17.18 29.91 -24.52
CA LEU A 139 -16.03 30.80 -24.37
C LEU A 139 -16.51 32.24 -24.10
N VAL A 140 -17.48 32.74 -24.87
CA VAL A 140 -18.10 34.06 -24.64
C VAL A 140 -18.85 34.11 -23.31
N ARG A 141 -19.59 33.05 -22.94
CA ARG A 141 -20.28 32.94 -21.64
C ARG A 141 -19.30 33.05 -20.47
N LYS A 142 -18.06 32.61 -20.65
CA LYS A 142 -16.97 32.71 -19.67
C LYS A 142 -16.15 34.00 -19.77
N GLY A 143 -16.55 34.92 -20.66
CA GLY A 143 -15.99 36.26 -20.79
C GLY A 143 -14.84 36.38 -21.76
N MET A 144 -14.56 35.34 -22.54
CA MET A 144 -13.53 35.35 -23.58
C MET A 144 -14.06 36.02 -24.85
N THR A 145 -13.29 36.96 -25.39
CA THR A 145 -13.58 37.68 -26.63
C THR A 145 -12.88 37.05 -27.84
N GLY A 146 -13.24 37.48 -29.04
CA GLY A 146 -12.52 37.12 -30.27
C GLY A 146 -11.04 37.53 -30.22
N ASP A 147 -10.73 38.65 -29.59
CA ASP A 147 -9.36 39.11 -29.39
C ASP A 147 -8.60 38.18 -28.43
N ASP A 148 -9.22 37.75 -27.32
CA ASP A 148 -8.63 36.77 -26.40
C ASP A 148 -8.36 35.43 -27.09
N MET A 149 -9.28 34.99 -27.96
CA MET A 149 -9.11 33.77 -28.76
C MET A 149 -7.98 33.89 -29.78
N GLN A 150 -7.83 35.06 -30.40
CA GLN A 150 -6.71 35.34 -31.29
C GLN A 150 -5.39 35.31 -30.53
N VAL A 151 -5.33 35.91 -29.34
CA VAL A 151 -4.16 35.83 -28.44
C VAL A 151 -3.83 34.39 -28.08
N LEU A 152 -4.82 33.58 -27.71
CA LEU A 152 -4.62 32.16 -27.42
C LEU A 152 -4.06 31.41 -28.64
N LYS A 153 -4.65 31.60 -29.83
CA LYS A 153 -4.19 31.00 -31.09
C LYS A 153 -2.74 31.37 -31.39
N ASP A 154 -2.39 32.64 -31.26
CA ASP A 154 -1.02 33.12 -31.52
C ASP A 154 -0.03 32.57 -30.51
N ALA A 155 -0.43 32.47 -29.23
CA ALA A 155 0.39 31.87 -28.17
C ALA A 155 0.62 30.38 -28.41
N VAL A 156 -0.40 29.61 -28.81
CA VAL A 156 -0.26 28.18 -29.16
C VAL A 156 0.63 28.01 -30.39
N THR A 157 0.44 28.82 -31.43
CA THR A 157 1.29 28.77 -32.64
C THR A 157 2.74 29.06 -32.30
N THR A 158 2.97 30.05 -31.44
CA THR A 158 4.31 30.39 -30.95
C THR A 158 4.91 29.26 -30.12
N LEU A 159 4.13 28.65 -29.22
CA LEU A 159 4.56 27.50 -28.43
C LEU A 159 5.01 26.35 -29.34
N MET A 160 4.19 25.98 -30.34
CA MET A 160 4.53 24.90 -31.26
C MET A 160 5.81 25.19 -32.04
N ALA A 161 5.98 26.41 -32.54
CA ALA A 161 7.19 26.82 -33.25
C ALA A 161 8.43 26.82 -32.35
N ASP A 162 8.30 27.33 -31.12
CA ASP A 162 9.40 27.36 -30.15
C ASP A 162 9.77 25.94 -29.67
N MET A 163 8.78 25.04 -29.52
CA MET A 163 9.00 23.62 -29.19
C MET A 163 9.68 22.85 -30.33
N GLU A 164 9.29 23.10 -31.58
CA GLU A 164 9.98 22.54 -32.75
C GLU A 164 11.42 23.05 -32.82
N ALA A 165 11.65 24.34 -32.54
CA ALA A 165 12.98 24.93 -32.51
C ALA A 165 13.85 24.44 -31.34
N ALA A 166 13.24 23.98 -30.24
CA ALA A 166 13.95 23.41 -29.11
C ALA A 166 14.60 22.06 -29.44
N ASP A 167 14.08 21.31 -30.43
CA ASP A 167 14.62 20.02 -30.90
C ASP A 167 14.93 19.03 -29.76
N GLY A 168 14.03 18.94 -28.78
CA GLY A 168 14.18 18.08 -27.61
C GLY A 168 15.09 18.62 -26.51
N ASP A 169 15.68 19.81 -26.66
CA ASP A 169 16.42 20.46 -25.57
C ASP A 169 15.43 20.87 -24.44
N PRO A 170 15.62 20.36 -23.22
CA PRO A 170 14.66 20.57 -22.15
C PRO A 170 14.67 22.02 -21.61
N VAL A 171 15.79 22.75 -21.71
CA VAL A 171 15.88 24.14 -21.25
C VAL A 171 15.13 25.05 -22.21
N LEU A 172 15.33 24.87 -23.52
CA LEU A 172 14.60 25.61 -24.54
C LEU A 172 13.09 25.28 -24.51
N SER A 173 12.75 24.02 -24.27
CA SER A 173 11.36 23.58 -24.12
C SER A 173 10.69 24.24 -22.89
N ASN A 174 11.40 24.34 -21.77
CA ASN A 174 10.90 25.05 -20.58
C ASN A 174 10.70 26.55 -20.85
N ALA A 175 11.64 27.19 -21.55
CA ALA A 175 11.51 28.59 -21.93
C ALA A 175 10.27 28.81 -22.83
N ALA A 176 10.01 27.91 -23.78
CA ALA A 176 8.82 27.94 -24.62
C ALA A 176 7.53 27.79 -23.79
N LEU A 177 7.49 26.84 -22.84
CA LEU A 177 6.36 26.68 -21.92
C LEU A 177 6.13 27.92 -21.07
N LYS A 178 7.16 28.45 -20.42
CA LYS A 178 7.04 29.67 -19.60
C LYS A 178 6.52 30.85 -20.40
N LYS A 179 6.98 31.00 -21.64
CA LYS A 179 6.49 32.05 -22.55
C LYS A 179 5.01 31.87 -22.88
N PHE A 180 4.57 30.64 -23.15
CA PHE A 180 3.16 30.33 -23.33
C PHE A 180 2.33 30.61 -22.07
N LEU A 181 2.77 30.12 -20.92
CA LEU A 181 2.08 30.26 -19.63
C LEU A 181 2.04 31.71 -19.10
N ALA A 182 2.98 32.56 -19.52
CA ALA A 182 2.94 33.99 -19.25
C ALA A 182 1.84 34.72 -20.05
N THR A 183 1.24 34.07 -21.06
CA THR A 183 0.12 34.61 -21.82
C THR A 183 -1.12 34.65 -20.93
N LYS A 184 -1.76 35.82 -20.86
CA LYS A 184 -3.02 35.99 -20.11
C LYS A 184 -4.14 35.29 -20.85
N ILE A 185 -4.39 34.03 -20.50
CA ILE A 185 -5.47 33.20 -21.04
C ILE A 185 -6.51 33.03 -19.94
N ASN A 186 -7.79 33.12 -20.30
CA ASN A 186 -8.87 32.72 -19.41
C ASN A 186 -8.94 31.20 -19.33
N VAL A 187 -8.13 30.61 -18.43
CA VAL A 187 -7.99 29.15 -18.25
C VAL A 187 -9.36 28.51 -17.99
N GLU A 188 -10.20 29.14 -17.17
CA GLU A 188 -11.53 28.62 -16.85
C GLU A 188 -12.42 28.51 -18.11
N ALA A 189 -12.38 29.52 -18.98
CA ALA A 189 -13.10 29.49 -20.25
C ALA A 189 -12.66 28.32 -21.12
N VAL A 190 -11.34 28.11 -21.24
CA VAL A 190 -10.75 27.03 -22.04
C VAL A 190 -11.12 25.66 -21.46
N VAL A 191 -11.04 25.48 -20.14
CA VAL A 191 -11.44 24.24 -19.44
C VAL A 191 -12.94 23.97 -19.66
N SER A 192 -13.79 24.97 -19.48
CA SER A 192 -15.24 24.83 -19.64
C SER A 192 -15.65 24.50 -21.08
N ALA A 193 -14.95 25.07 -22.07
CA ALA A 193 -15.10 24.74 -23.48
C ALA A 193 -14.59 23.33 -23.79
N GLY A 194 -13.49 22.91 -23.16
CA GLY A 194 -12.94 21.55 -23.25
C GLY A 194 -13.95 20.48 -22.83
N LEU A 195 -14.75 20.72 -21.79
CA LEU A 195 -15.82 19.80 -21.40
C LEU A 195 -16.91 19.65 -22.47
N ILE A 196 -17.24 20.72 -23.21
CA ILE A 196 -18.17 20.63 -24.35
C ILE A 196 -17.55 19.80 -25.48
N LEU A 197 -16.25 19.97 -25.73
CA LEU A 197 -15.51 19.20 -26.73
C LEU A 197 -15.42 17.71 -26.39
N ALA A 198 -15.36 17.37 -25.09
CA ALA A 198 -15.25 15.99 -24.63
C ALA A 198 -16.53 15.19 -24.89
N VAL A 199 -17.72 15.79 -24.74
CA VAL A 199 -19.01 15.07 -24.82
C VAL A 199 -19.20 14.31 -26.15
N PRO A 200 -18.98 14.91 -27.34
CA PRO A 200 -19.07 14.17 -28.60
C PRO A 200 -18.07 13.01 -28.72
N SER A 201 -16.86 13.15 -28.17
CA SER A 201 -15.87 12.06 -28.16
C SER A 201 -16.32 10.92 -27.23
N ILE A 202 -16.91 11.24 -26.09
CA ILE A 202 -17.51 10.25 -25.20
C ILE A 202 -18.67 9.53 -25.91
N ASP A 203 -19.52 10.25 -26.65
CA ASP A 203 -20.60 9.65 -27.43
C ASP A 203 -20.08 8.70 -28.53
N GLU A 204 -18.97 9.05 -29.18
CA GLU A 204 -18.31 8.18 -30.15
C GLU A 204 -17.77 6.91 -29.49
N GLN A 205 -17.11 7.03 -28.33
CA GLN A 205 -16.60 5.87 -27.59
C GLN A 205 -17.73 4.97 -27.05
N ILE A 206 -18.83 5.55 -26.56
CA ILE A 206 -20.05 4.81 -26.18
C ILE A 206 -20.60 4.03 -27.38
N THR A 207 -20.64 4.66 -28.56
CA THR A 207 -21.09 4.02 -29.80
C THR A 207 -20.14 2.89 -30.19
N HIS A 208 -18.82 3.11 -30.10
CA HIS A 208 -17.82 2.09 -30.38
C HIS A 208 -17.95 0.88 -29.45
N ALA A 209 -18.04 1.10 -28.14
CA ALA A 209 -18.24 0.03 -27.16
C ALA A 209 -19.53 -0.76 -27.46
N GLN A 210 -20.62 -0.07 -27.84
CA GLN A 210 -21.87 -0.71 -28.26
C GLN A 210 -21.68 -1.58 -29.53
N GLU A 211 -20.99 -1.08 -30.55
CA GLU A 211 -20.68 -1.84 -31.77
C GLU A 211 -19.84 -3.08 -31.48
N ARG A 212 -18.88 -2.99 -30.54
CA ARG A 212 -18.07 -4.13 -30.09
C ARG A 212 -18.94 -5.18 -29.39
N ILE A 213 -19.82 -4.77 -28.48
CA ILE A 213 -20.78 -5.66 -27.81
C ILE A 213 -21.64 -6.41 -28.85
N GLU A 214 -22.21 -5.69 -29.82
CA GLU A 214 -23.03 -6.27 -30.89
C GLU A 214 -22.22 -7.25 -31.76
N TRP A 215 -20.97 -6.91 -32.04
CA TRP A 215 -20.07 -7.79 -32.79
C TRP A 215 -19.81 -9.11 -32.04
N TYR A 216 -19.38 -9.06 -30.77
CA TYR A 216 -19.15 -10.27 -29.97
C TYR A 216 -20.43 -11.09 -29.76
N GLN A 217 -21.58 -10.44 -29.60
CA GLN A 217 -22.87 -11.13 -29.51
C GLN A 217 -23.20 -11.86 -30.82
N SER A 218 -22.91 -11.24 -31.98
CA SER A 218 -23.11 -11.89 -33.27
C SER A 218 -22.20 -13.11 -33.49
N GLU A 219 -20.98 -13.08 -32.95
CA GLU A 219 -20.07 -14.22 -32.95
C GLU A 219 -20.59 -15.37 -32.08
N ILE A 220 -21.17 -15.06 -30.91
CA ILE A 220 -21.86 -16.07 -30.07
C ILE A 220 -23.07 -16.66 -30.81
N ASP A 221 -23.88 -15.83 -31.47
CA ASP A 221 -25.05 -16.29 -32.21
C ASP A 221 -24.68 -17.18 -33.41
N GLN A 222 -23.54 -16.89 -34.06
CA GLN A 222 -23.06 -17.62 -35.22
C GLN A 222 -22.32 -18.92 -34.86
N PHE A 223 -21.46 -18.89 -33.85
CA PHE A 223 -20.52 -19.98 -33.53
C PHE A 223 -20.86 -20.74 -32.24
N GLY A 224 -21.81 -20.24 -31.44
CA GLY A 224 -22.22 -20.80 -30.16
C GLY A 224 -21.56 -20.11 -28.95
N PRO A 225 -21.94 -20.51 -27.73
CA PRO A 225 -21.41 -19.92 -26.49
C PRO A 225 -19.88 -20.02 -26.39
N SER A 226 -19.24 -18.93 -25.97
CA SER A 226 -17.79 -18.82 -25.76
C SER A 226 -17.53 -17.93 -24.55
N ASP A 227 -16.82 -18.45 -23.55
CA ASP A 227 -16.50 -17.71 -22.32
C ASP A 227 -15.68 -16.45 -22.62
N TYR A 228 -14.79 -16.53 -23.62
CA TYR A 228 -14.03 -15.37 -24.09
C TYR A 228 -14.93 -14.27 -24.67
N TYR A 229 -15.93 -14.62 -25.49
CA TYR A 229 -16.83 -13.60 -26.05
C TYR A 229 -17.75 -13.01 -24.98
N ALA A 230 -18.20 -13.82 -24.03
CA ALA A 230 -18.98 -13.36 -22.88
C ALA A 230 -18.17 -12.39 -22.00
N SER A 231 -16.89 -12.69 -21.73
CA SER A 231 -16.02 -11.81 -20.94
C SER A 231 -15.75 -10.48 -21.64
N MET A 232 -15.49 -10.49 -22.95
CA MET A 232 -15.31 -9.25 -23.73
C MET A 232 -16.60 -8.41 -23.75
N ILE A 233 -17.77 -9.02 -23.86
CA ILE A 233 -19.06 -8.30 -23.77
C ILE A 233 -19.20 -7.62 -22.41
N ALA A 234 -18.90 -8.33 -21.32
CA ALA A 234 -18.97 -7.78 -19.97
C ALA A 234 -18.00 -6.60 -19.77
N GLU A 235 -16.78 -6.70 -20.32
CA GLU A 235 -15.78 -5.63 -20.30
C GLU A 235 -16.30 -4.38 -21.03
N TYR A 236 -16.74 -4.49 -22.29
CA TYR A 236 -17.27 -3.35 -23.04
C TYR A 236 -18.57 -2.79 -22.47
N GLN A 237 -19.39 -3.61 -21.80
CA GLN A 237 -20.56 -3.13 -21.06
C GLN A 237 -20.14 -2.24 -19.90
N SER A 238 -19.13 -2.65 -19.14
CA SER A 238 -18.57 -1.85 -18.04
C SER A 238 -17.93 -0.55 -18.55
N GLU A 239 -17.20 -0.60 -19.67
CA GLU A 239 -16.64 0.60 -20.31
C GLU A 239 -17.75 1.58 -20.76
N LYS A 240 -18.77 1.06 -21.45
CA LYS A 240 -19.91 1.86 -21.91
C LYS A 240 -20.67 2.51 -20.75
N GLU A 241 -20.91 1.76 -19.67
CA GLU A 241 -21.54 2.26 -18.45
C GLU A 241 -20.70 3.38 -17.82
N MET A 242 -19.38 3.17 -17.66
CA MET A 242 -18.44 4.16 -17.17
C MET A 242 -18.47 5.46 -18.00
N LEU A 243 -18.41 5.35 -19.33
CA LEU A 243 -18.49 6.51 -20.23
C LEU A 243 -19.83 7.23 -20.15
N THR A 244 -20.92 6.48 -20.01
CA THR A 244 -22.28 7.05 -19.84
C THR A 244 -22.39 7.83 -18.54
N ASN A 245 -21.84 7.28 -17.45
CA ASN A 245 -21.79 7.93 -16.15
C ASN A 245 -20.89 9.18 -16.20
N MET A 246 -19.72 9.11 -16.82
CA MET A 246 -18.86 10.28 -17.02
C MET A 246 -19.56 11.39 -17.80
N LYS A 247 -20.32 11.05 -18.85
CA LYS A 247 -21.16 12.02 -19.58
C LYS A 247 -22.25 12.63 -18.69
N ALA A 248 -22.89 11.82 -17.85
CA ALA A 248 -23.89 12.29 -16.89
C ALA A 248 -23.27 13.22 -15.83
N LEU A 249 -22.07 12.91 -15.33
CA LEU A 249 -21.30 13.74 -14.41
C LEU A 249 -20.98 15.11 -15.04
N ILE A 250 -20.47 15.13 -16.27
CA ILE A 250 -20.21 16.38 -17.01
C ILE A 250 -21.48 17.22 -17.15
N ALA A 251 -22.64 16.59 -17.34
CA ALA A 251 -23.91 17.29 -17.48
C ALA A 251 -24.48 17.80 -16.14
N SER A 252 -24.28 17.07 -15.05
CA SER A 252 -24.89 17.35 -13.74
C SER A 252 -24.00 18.18 -12.80
N SER A 253 -22.67 18.06 -12.93
CA SER A 253 -21.68 18.68 -12.04
C SER A 253 -20.66 19.48 -12.84
N ARG A 254 -21.13 20.15 -13.90
CA ARG A 254 -20.27 20.87 -14.84
C ARG A 254 -19.45 21.96 -14.15
N ASP A 255 -20.09 22.76 -13.31
CA ASP A 255 -19.44 23.91 -12.67
C ASP A 255 -18.38 23.44 -11.67
N GLU A 256 -18.64 22.36 -10.94
CA GLU A 256 -17.70 21.71 -10.02
C GLU A 256 -16.48 21.15 -10.76
N ILE A 257 -16.68 20.43 -11.87
CA ILE A 257 -15.58 19.93 -12.71
C ILE A 257 -14.73 21.10 -13.22
N VAL A 258 -15.37 22.17 -13.72
CA VAL A 258 -14.66 23.35 -14.22
C VAL A 258 -13.85 24.00 -13.10
N LEU A 259 -14.42 24.13 -11.90
CA LEU A 259 -13.73 24.72 -10.76
C LEU A 259 -12.49 23.90 -10.37
N VAL A 260 -12.65 22.59 -10.20
CA VAL A 260 -11.55 21.67 -9.84
C VAL A 260 -10.48 21.67 -10.93
N ALA A 261 -10.86 21.47 -12.19
CA ALA A 261 -9.90 21.43 -13.30
C ALA A 261 -9.16 22.77 -13.47
N THR A 262 -9.85 23.91 -13.30
CA THR A 262 -9.22 25.23 -13.38
C THR A 262 -8.21 25.45 -12.26
N LYS A 263 -8.57 25.08 -11.03
CA LYS A 263 -7.64 25.13 -9.89
C LYS A 263 -6.42 24.26 -10.18
N THR A 264 -6.61 23.01 -10.61
CA THR A 264 -5.52 22.08 -10.94
C THR A 264 -4.60 22.63 -12.03
N VAL A 265 -5.16 23.20 -13.11
CA VAL A 265 -4.35 23.82 -14.16
C VAL A 265 -3.57 25.02 -13.61
N ASN A 266 -4.19 25.91 -12.83
CA ASN A 266 -3.51 27.07 -12.25
C ASN A 266 -2.38 26.67 -11.30
N TYR A 267 -2.57 25.60 -10.54
CA TYR A 267 -1.51 25.01 -9.73
C TYR A 267 -0.33 24.55 -10.58
N LEU A 268 -0.59 23.77 -11.64
CA LEU A 268 0.46 23.29 -12.54
C LEU A 268 1.17 24.44 -13.25
N ILE A 269 0.45 25.50 -13.60
CA ILE A 269 1.04 26.73 -14.15
C ILE A 269 1.99 27.35 -13.13
N THR A 270 1.53 27.52 -11.88
CA THR A 270 2.32 28.09 -10.80
C THR A 270 3.59 27.27 -10.58
N LEU A 271 3.46 25.95 -10.43
CA LEU A 271 4.58 25.04 -10.27
C LEU A 271 5.57 25.14 -11.45
N GLN A 272 5.06 25.11 -12.69
CA GLN A 272 5.90 25.23 -13.90
C GLN A 272 6.66 26.56 -13.94
N THR A 273 6.07 27.66 -13.47
CA THR A 273 6.75 28.96 -13.44
C THR A 273 7.92 29.00 -12.46
N LYS A 274 7.90 28.12 -11.44
CA LYS A 274 8.94 27.99 -10.42
C LYS A 274 10.08 27.07 -10.86
N VAL A 275 9.87 26.18 -11.83
CA VAL A 275 10.92 25.33 -12.42
C VAL A 275 11.97 26.19 -13.10
N THR A 276 13.19 26.23 -12.56
CA THR A 276 14.28 27.07 -13.10
C THR A 276 15.01 26.38 -14.26
N ASP A 277 15.64 27.18 -15.12
CA ASP A 277 16.47 26.64 -16.21
C ASP A 277 17.76 26.00 -15.65
N ASP A 278 18.21 26.48 -14.49
CA ASP A 278 19.33 25.93 -13.72
C ASP A 278 19.01 24.51 -13.22
N LEU A 279 17.84 24.30 -12.62
CA LEU A 279 17.38 22.97 -12.19
C LEU A 279 17.34 21.98 -13.36
N ILE A 280 16.76 22.39 -14.49
CA ILE A 280 16.68 21.54 -15.68
C ILE A 280 18.07 21.20 -16.21
N THR A 281 18.99 22.17 -16.20
CA THR A 281 20.37 21.95 -16.62
C THR A 281 21.05 20.93 -15.72
N LYS A 282 20.92 21.06 -14.40
CA LYS A 282 21.50 20.09 -13.44
C LYS A 282 20.91 18.69 -13.60
N ILE A 283 19.59 18.57 -13.81
CA ILE A 283 18.94 17.28 -14.09
C ILE A 283 19.48 16.67 -15.39
N LYS A 284 19.65 17.49 -16.44
CA LYS A 284 20.23 17.08 -17.72
C LYS A 284 21.67 16.60 -17.55
N ASP A 285 22.49 17.34 -16.82
CA ASP A 285 23.90 17.00 -16.58
C ASP A 285 24.03 15.65 -15.85
N ILE A 286 23.20 15.41 -14.82
CA ILE A 286 23.12 14.10 -14.14
C ILE A 286 22.64 13.01 -15.12
N ALA A 287 21.63 13.29 -15.94
CA ALA A 287 21.05 12.34 -16.89
C ALA A 287 22.02 11.94 -18.02
N GLU A 288 22.89 12.85 -18.43
CA GLU A 288 23.87 12.68 -19.50
C GLU A 288 25.21 12.10 -18.98
N THR A 289 25.35 11.90 -17.68
CA THR A 289 26.53 11.26 -17.08
C THR A 289 26.62 9.80 -17.55
N GLU A 290 27.68 9.45 -18.30
CA GLU A 290 27.85 8.13 -18.92
C GLU A 290 28.13 7.02 -17.89
N ASP A 291 29.00 7.32 -16.92
CA ASP A 291 29.42 6.39 -15.87
C ASP A 291 28.87 6.83 -14.52
N GLN A 292 28.24 5.91 -13.78
CA GLN A 292 27.68 6.21 -12.46
C GLN A 292 28.73 6.64 -11.44
N SER A 293 30.00 6.25 -11.67
CA SER A 293 31.13 6.66 -10.84
C SER A 293 31.51 8.13 -10.98
N ASP A 294 31.06 8.80 -12.05
CA ASP A 294 31.29 10.23 -12.26
C ASP A 294 30.28 11.10 -11.49
N LEU A 295 29.17 10.53 -11.00
CA LEU A 295 28.17 11.26 -10.23
C LEU A 295 28.69 11.62 -8.84
N THR A 296 28.56 12.89 -8.44
CA THR A 296 28.91 13.33 -7.10
C THR A 296 27.69 13.48 -6.20
N ALA A 297 27.89 13.30 -4.89
CA ALA A 297 26.84 13.53 -3.90
C ALA A 297 26.36 14.99 -3.89
N ASP A 298 27.23 15.94 -4.23
CA ASP A 298 26.88 17.36 -4.31
C ASP A 298 25.88 17.64 -5.44
N GLU A 299 26.08 17.08 -6.63
CA GLU A 299 25.17 17.26 -7.76
C GLU A 299 23.78 16.70 -7.46
N ILE A 300 23.72 15.49 -6.90
CA ILE A 300 22.46 14.83 -6.54
C ILE A 300 21.71 15.62 -5.47
N VAL A 301 22.40 16.07 -4.41
CA VAL A 301 21.76 16.82 -3.31
C VAL A 301 21.23 18.16 -3.79
N VAL A 302 21.98 18.90 -4.62
CA VAL A 302 21.49 20.20 -5.13
C VAL A 302 20.21 20.04 -5.94
N VAL A 303 20.12 19.02 -6.82
CA VAL A 303 18.90 18.76 -7.59
C VAL A 303 17.75 18.32 -6.68
N LYS A 304 18.03 17.43 -5.72
CA LYS A 304 17.05 16.97 -4.74
C LYS A 304 16.48 18.13 -3.92
N ASP A 305 17.35 18.98 -3.36
CA ASP A 305 16.97 20.11 -2.51
C ASP A 305 16.08 21.09 -3.29
N GLU A 306 16.46 21.45 -4.53
CA GLU A 306 15.64 22.33 -5.36
C GLU A 306 14.26 21.74 -5.71
N ILE A 307 14.18 20.42 -5.93
CA ILE A 307 12.89 19.74 -6.16
C ILE A 307 12.05 19.73 -4.88
N VAL A 308 12.65 19.41 -3.74
CA VAL A 308 11.96 19.38 -2.44
C VAL A 308 11.42 20.76 -2.10
N ASP A 309 12.24 21.81 -2.22
CA ASP A 309 11.85 23.20 -1.97
C ASP A 309 10.73 23.62 -2.92
N LEU A 310 10.86 23.31 -4.21
CA LEU A 310 9.82 23.59 -5.22
C LEU A 310 8.46 23.01 -4.81
N PHE A 311 8.40 21.76 -4.36
CA PHE A 311 7.13 21.15 -3.94
C PHE A 311 6.68 21.61 -2.55
N MET A 312 7.58 21.80 -1.59
CA MET A 312 7.24 22.23 -0.24
C MET A 312 6.68 23.65 -0.20
N GLU A 313 7.24 24.57 -1.00
CA GLU A 313 6.77 25.96 -1.10
C GLU A 313 5.46 26.09 -1.89
N ASN A 314 5.08 25.06 -2.65
CA ASN A 314 3.90 25.07 -3.49
C ASN A 314 2.99 23.87 -3.13
N LEU A 315 2.87 23.51 -1.85
CA LEU A 315 1.89 22.49 -1.47
C LEU A 315 0.47 22.96 -1.74
N PRO A 316 -0.44 22.05 -2.11
CA PRO A 316 -1.83 22.39 -2.22
C PRO A 316 -2.46 22.69 -0.85
N SER A 317 -3.37 23.64 -0.80
CA SER A 317 -4.24 23.85 0.35
C SER A 317 -5.22 22.71 0.53
N VAL A 318 -5.60 22.51 1.78
CA VAL A 318 -6.63 21.52 2.17
C VAL A 318 -7.97 21.82 1.50
N ASN A 319 -8.34 23.11 1.36
CA ASN A 319 -9.62 23.48 0.77
C ASN A 319 -9.70 23.11 -0.72
N ASP A 320 -8.63 23.31 -1.47
CA ASP A 320 -8.67 23.02 -2.89
C ASP A 320 -8.62 21.51 -3.17
N LEU A 321 -7.89 20.74 -2.34
CA LEU A 321 -7.98 19.28 -2.40
C LEU A 321 -9.33 18.75 -1.93
N ALA A 322 -10.00 19.41 -0.98
CA ALA A 322 -11.33 19.00 -0.55
C ALA A 322 -12.33 19.05 -1.72
N LEU A 323 -12.24 20.08 -2.58
CA LEU A 323 -13.04 20.16 -3.81
C LEU A 323 -12.75 18.98 -4.77
N VAL A 324 -11.50 18.54 -4.86
CA VAL A 324 -11.13 17.35 -5.66
C VAL A 324 -11.82 16.12 -5.08
N TYR A 325 -11.78 15.92 -3.75
CA TYR A 325 -12.43 14.79 -3.09
C TYR A 325 -13.95 14.83 -3.18
N GLU A 326 -14.58 16.01 -3.14
CA GLU A 326 -16.03 16.19 -3.36
C GLU A 326 -16.44 15.82 -4.78
N LEU A 327 -15.65 16.24 -5.78
CA LEU A 327 -15.88 15.84 -7.17
C LEU A 327 -15.68 14.33 -7.35
N LEU A 328 -14.64 13.76 -6.75
CA LEU A 328 -14.40 12.32 -6.77
C LEU A 328 -15.56 11.57 -6.12
N ALA A 329 -16.05 12.02 -4.96
CA ALA A 329 -17.21 11.44 -4.29
C ALA A 329 -18.43 11.42 -5.23
N THR A 330 -18.71 12.55 -5.88
CA THR A 330 -19.81 12.68 -6.85
C THR A 330 -19.64 11.72 -8.03
N GLY A 331 -18.42 11.58 -8.55
CA GLY A 331 -18.09 10.61 -9.59
C GLY A 331 -18.32 9.17 -9.11
N TYR A 332 -17.78 8.80 -7.96
CA TYR A 332 -17.92 7.45 -7.37
C TYR A 332 -19.38 7.05 -7.15
N GLY A 333 -20.24 7.98 -6.72
CA GLY A 333 -21.67 7.72 -6.58
C GLY A 333 -22.37 7.35 -7.89
N GLN A 334 -21.87 7.86 -9.01
CA GLN A 334 -22.35 7.47 -10.33
C GLN A 334 -21.77 6.13 -10.79
N PHE A 335 -20.57 5.75 -10.35
CA PHE A 335 -19.91 4.50 -10.78
C PHE A 335 -20.30 3.26 -9.99
N LEU A 336 -20.46 3.38 -8.67
CA LEU A 336 -20.59 2.21 -7.79
C LEU A 336 -22.04 1.91 -7.38
N GLU A 337 -23.00 2.76 -7.75
CA GLU A 337 -24.39 2.74 -7.25
C GLU A 337 -24.52 2.69 -5.71
N SER A 338 -23.41 2.82 -4.98
CA SER A 338 -23.34 2.72 -3.53
C SER A 338 -23.34 4.12 -2.91
N ASN A 339 -24.40 4.40 -2.16
CA ASN A 339 -24.57 5.69 -1.50
C ASN A 339 -23.61 5.84 -0.30
N ASP A 340 -23.17 4.74 0.32
CA ASP A 340 -22.45 4.78 1.59
C ASP A 340 -21.00 5.30 1.43
N LEU A 341 -20.24 4.79 0.46
CA LEU A 341 -18.88 5.29 0.19
C LEU A 341 -18.90 6.73 -0.34
N THR A 342 -19.88 7.04 -1.18
CA THR A 342 -20.09 8.38 -1.73
C THR A 342 -20.34 9.41 -0.63
N THR A 343 -21.26 9.10 0.28
CA THR A 343 -21.59 9.94 1.44
C THR A 343 -20.35 10.10 2.31
N LEU A 344 -19.61 9.02 2.55
CA LEU A 344 -18.42 9.06 3.39
C LEU A 344 -17.27 9.89 2.80
N LEU A 345 -17.00 9.75 1.50
CA LEU A 345 -16.01 10.57 0.79
C LEU A 345 -16.40 12.05 0.80
N SER A 346 -17.69 12.35 0.61
CA SER A 346 -18.21 13.71 0.67
C SER A 346 -18.11 14.30 2.09
N ASP A 347 -18.59 13.58 3.10
CA ASP A 347 -18.60 14.03 4.51
C ASP A 347 -17.20 14.17 5.11
N SER A 348 -16.21 13.47 4.52
CA SER A 348 -14.82 13.47 5.00
C SER A 348 -13.84 14.11 4.00
N SER A 349 -14.31 14.87 3.01
CA SER A 349 -13.48 15.45 1.94
C SER A 349 -12.32 16.28 2.50
N ALA A 350 -12.59 17.11 3.51
CA ALA A 350 -11.58 17.91 4.22
C ALA A 350 -10.57 17.05 4.99
N SER A 351 -11.00 15.94 5.60
CA SER A 351 -10.09 14.99 6.26
C SER A 351 -9.19 14.28 5.25
N PHE A 352 -9.73 13.83 4.11
CA PHE A 352 -8.91 13.25 3.04
C PHE A 352 -7.90 14.25 2.49
N ALA A 353 -8.33 15.48 2.22
CA ALA A 353 -7.45 16.55 1.80
C ALA A 353 -6.32 16.81 2.80
N ALA A 354 -6.65 16.94 4.09
CA ALA A 354 -5.66 17.15 5.15
C ALA A 354 -4.66 15.99 5.25
N SER A 355 -5.16 14.74 5.21
CA SER A 355 -4.31 13.54 5.22
C SER A 355 -3.36 13.51 4.01
N THR A 356 -3.85 13.88 2.83
CA THR A 356 -3.05 13.94 1.61
C THR A 356 -1.97 15.01 1.68
N VAL A 357 -2.27 16.24 2.13
CA VAL A 357 -1.26 17.30 2.34
C VAL A 357 -0.18 16.85 3.32
N LEU A 358 -0.59 16.28 4.46
CA LEU A 358 0.35 15.82 5.48
C LEU A 358 1.21 14.65 4.99
N SER A 359 0.64 13.73 4.20
CA SER A 359 1.35 12.60 3.60
C SER A 359 2.36 13.04 2.54
N ILE A 360 2.01 14.03 1.72
CA ILE A 360 2.95 14.65 0.77
C ILE A 360 4.07 15.33 1.53
N LYS A 361 3.76 16.10 2.57
CA LYS A 361 4.75 16.75 3.43
C LYS A 361 5.68 15.75 4.10
N PHE A 362 5.16 14.63 4.60
CA PHE A 362 5.98 13.54 5.15
C PHE A 362 6.92 12.96 4.10
N SER A 363 6.41 12.71 2.88
CA SER A 363 7.20 12.18 1.76
C SER A 363 8.30 13.15 1.31
N LEU A 364 7.99 14.45 1.23
CA LEU A 364 8.97 15.49 0.89
C LEU A 364 10.02 15.66 1.99
N LYS A 365 9.64 15.56 3.27
CA LYS A 365 10.61 15.53 4.38
C LYS A 365 11.50 14.28 4.35
N MET A 366 10.96 13.14 3.92
CA MET A 366 11.77 11.93 3.75
C MET A 366 12.80 12.14 2.65
N LEU A 367 12.38 12.69 1.50
CA LEU A 367 13.30 13.07 0.43
C LEU A 367 14.33 14.09 0.93
N ASP A 368 13.90 15.11 1.66
CA ASP A 368 14.77 16.13 2.25
C ASP A 368 15.86 15.51 3.13
N SER A 369 15.48 14.52 3.94
CA SER A 369 16.39 13.86 4.89
C SER A 369 17.57 13.13 4.25
N PHE A 370 17.53 12.80 2.95
CA PHE A 370 18.67 12.20 2.24
C PHE A 370 19.77 13.23 2.01
N ASP A 371 20.56 13.47 3.05
CA ASP A 371 21.64 14.44 3.04
C ASP A 371 22.84 13.98 2.20
N LYS A 372 23.81 14.89 2.05
CA LYS A 372 25.07 14.61 1.34
C LYS A 372 25.83 13.42 1.92
N ALA A 373 25.81 13.22 3.23
CA ALA A 373 26.56 12.13 3.86
C ALA A 373 25.95 10.77 3.51
N PHE A 374 24.61 10.67 3.52
CA PHE A 374 23.89 9.50 3.07
C PHE A 374 24.15 9.20 1.59
N ILE A 375 23.96 10.19 0.70
CA ILE A 375 24.18 9.99 -0.74
C ILE A 375 25.63 9.60 -1.04
N ALA A 376 26.61 10.24 -0.40
CA ALA A 376 28.02 9.87 -0.54
C ALA A 376 28.28 8.44 -0.06
N LYS A 377 27.64 8.00 1.03
CA LYS A 377 27.74 6.61 1.51
C LYS A 377 27.22 5.62 0.48
N VAL A 378 26.05 5.89 -0.12
CA VAL A 378 25.46 5.03 -1.17
C VAL A 378 26.33 4.98 -2.42
N LEU A 379 26.84 6.12 -2.89
CA LEU A 379 27.74 6.18 -4.04
C LEU A 379 29.06 5.42 -3.77
N ASN A 380 29.61 5.52 -2.55
CA ASN A 380 30.80 4.78 -2.18
C ASN A 380 30.58 3.25 -2.24
N PHE A 381 29.40 2.76 -1.85
CA PHE A 381 29.08 1.33 -2.01
C PHE A 381 28.93 0.96 -3.48
N ALA A 382 28.18 1.75 -4.25
CA ALA A 382 27.93 1.50 -5.67
C ALA A 382 29.22 1.47 -6.51
N ASN A 383 30.23 2.25 -6.12
CA ASN A 383 31.53 2.34 -6.78
C ASN A 383 32.61 1.46 -6.15
N SER A 384 32.26 0.57 -5.21
CA SER A 384 33.22 -0.36 -4.60
C SER A 384 33.51 -1.56 -5.50
N ASP A 385 34.67 -2.19 -5.28
CA ASP A 385 35.06 -3.44 -5.98
C ASP A 385 34.45 -4.70 -5.33
N GLU A 386 33.50 -4.54 -4.42
CA GLU A 386 32.85 -5.65 -3.71
C GLU A 386 31.90 -6.44 -4.62
N PRO A 387 31.59 -7.71 -4.29
CA PRO A 387 30.58 -8.47 -5.02
C PRO A 387 29.22 -7.76 -5.07
N TYR A 388 28.50 -7.87 -6.18
CA TYR A 388 27.24 -7.16 -6.43
C TYR A 388 26.19 -7.35 -5.30
N GLN A 389 26.05 -8.57 -4.79
CA GLN A 389 25.11 -8.89 -3.70
C GLN A 389 25.49 -8.19 -2.38
N VAL A 390 26.80 -8.02 -2.13
CA VAL A 390 27.30 -7.27 -0.97
C VAL A 390 26.97 -5.79 -1.13
N ILE A 391 27.25 -5.20 -2.31
CA ILE A 391 26.91 -3.81 -2.64
C ILE A 391 25.41 -3.55 -2.43
N GLU A 392 24.54 -4.39 -3.02
CA GLU A 392 23.09 -4.26 -2.86
C GLU A 392 22.68 -4.29 -1.39
N SER A 393 23.24 -5.23 -0.62
CA SER A 393 22.91 -5.37 0.80
C SER A 393 23.34 -4.16 1.64
N GLU A 394 24.53 -3.60 1.40
CA GLU A 394 25.00 -2.42 2.15
C GLU A 394 24.17 -1.18 1.82
N ILE A 395 23.72 -1.03 0.58
CA ILE A 395 22.77 0.03 0.19
C ILE A 395 21.43 -0.17 0.89
N ILE A 396 20.90 -1.39 0.93
CA ILE A 396 19.64 -1.72 1.63
C ILE A 396 19.78 -1.45 3.14
N ILE A 397 20.89 -1.86 3.76
CA ILE A 397 21.17 -1.60 5.19
C ILE A 397 21.17 -0.10 5.44
N ALA A 398 21.92 0.68 4.65
CA ALA A 398 21.99 2.12 4.79
C ALA A 398 20.60 2.76 4.66
N LEU A 399 19.79 2.33 3.69
CA LEU A 399 18.43 2.83 3.49
C LEU A 399 17.52 2.50 4.67
N ILE A 400 17.50 1.24 5.14
CA ILE A 400 16.65 0.82 6.27
C ILE A 400 17.02 1.60 7.54
N VAL A 401 18.32 1.76 7.81
CA VAL A 401 18.81 2.52 8.97
C VAL A 401 18.36 3.98 8.86
N HIS A 402 18.49 4.58 7.68
CA HIS A 402 18.06 5.95 7.42
C HIS A 402 16.55 6.11 7.62
N LEU A 403 15.73 5.23 7.04
CA LEU A 403 14.28 5.27 7.14
C LEU A 403 13.78 5.08 8.58
N LYS A 404 14.42 4.21 9.38
CA LYS A 404 14.07 4.04 10.80
C LYS A 404 14.33 5.32 11.59
N ASN A 405 15.52 5.92 11.43
CA ASN A 405 15.85 7.17 12.11
C ASN A 405 14.90 8.30 11.67
N PHE A 406 14.61 8.38 10.37
CA PHE A 406 13.65 9.35 9.83
C PHE A 406 12.24 9.16 10.42
N LYS A 407 11.74 7.92 10.52
CA LYS A 407 10.45 7.60 11.16
C LYS A 407 10.44 8.14 12.59
N ASP A 408 11.47 7.83 13.38
CA ASP A 408 11.58 8.22 14.79
C ASP A 408 11.60 9.75 14.95
N ASP A 409 12.37 10.45 14.11
CA ASP A 409 12.47 11.90 14.12
C ASP A 409 11.18 12.61 13.67
N ASN A 410 10.32 11.90 12.93
CA ASN A 410 9.07 12.43 12.38
C ASN A 410 7.81 11.77 12.96
N GLN A 411 7.92 11.06 14.09
CA GLN A 411 6.78 10.39 14.74
C GLN A 411 5.62 11.34 14.98
N LYS A 412 5.89 12.58 15.38
CA LYS A 412 4.83 13.60 15.56
C LYS A 412 4.01 13.84 14.28
N LEU A 413 4.64 13.86 13.11
CA LEU A 413 3.93 14.07 11.85
C LEU A 413 3.10 12.84 11.47
N LEU A 414 3.59 11.63 11.78
CA LEU A 414 2.81 10.39 11.63
C LEU A 414 1.59 10.40 12.56
N ASP A 415 1.76 10.82 13.81
CA ASP A 415 0.65 10.97 14.77
C ASP A 415 -0.36 12.04 14.28
N GLU A 416 0.11 13.14 13.67
CA GLU A 416 -0.74 14.17 13.06
C GLU A 416 -1.55 13.61 11.88
N ILE A 417 -0.94 12.78 11.01
CA ILE A 417 -1.62 12.08 9.90
C ILE A 417 -2.68 11.11 10.44
N GLU A 418 -2.33 10.31 11.46
CA GLU A 418 -3.25 9.34 12.04
C GLU A 418 -4.45 10.02 12.72
N ALA A 419 -4.22 11.17 13.36
CA ALA A 419 -5.24 11.97 14.05
C ALA A 419 -6.13 12.80 13.11
N VAL A 420 -5.93 12.73 11.79
CA VAL A 420 -6.80 13.40 10.82
C VAL A 420 -8.22 12.84 10.92
N PHE A 421 -8.35 11.52 11.00
CA PHE A 421 -9.63 10.82 11.09
C PHE A 421 -9.96 10.42 12.53
N THR A 422 -11.23 10.58 12.90
CA THR A 422 -11.77 10.00 14.14
C THR A 422 -11.86 8.48 14.03
N ASN A 423 -11.96 7.77 15.17
CA ASN A 423 -12.13 6.31 15.17
C ASN A 423 -13.44 5.89 14.48
N GLU A 424 -14.50 6.69 14.63
CA GLU A 424 -15.77 6.49 13.96
C GLU A 424 -15.63 6.62 12.44
N GLN A 425 -14.88 7.63 11.96
CA GLN A 425 -14.58 7.78 10.53
C GLN A 425 -13.71 6.64 10.01
N LYS A 426 -12.69 6.21 10.76
CA LYS A 426 -11.82 5.07 10.39
C LYS A 426 -12.64 3.78 10.25
N GLU A 427 -13.56 3.51 11.17
CA GLU A 427 -14.49 2.37 11.07
C GLU A 427 -15.40 2.50 9.84
N ALA A 428 -16.02 3.66 9.62
CA ALA A 428 -16.87 3.88 8.46
C ALA A 428 -16.10 3.68 7.14
N LEU A 429 -14.85 4.16 7.06
CA LEU A 429 -13.97 4.03 5.91
C LEU A 429 -13.60 2.58 5.63
N PHE A 430 -13.23 1.87 6.68
CA PHE A 430 -12.93 0.46 6.57
C PHE A 430 -14.14 -0.35 6.09
N GLN A 431 -15.33 -0.12 6.65
CA GLN A 431 -16.55 -0.82 6.23
C GLN A 431 -16.94 -0.46 4.79
N GLY A 432 -16.88 0.82 4.42
CA GLY A 432 -17.15 1.27 3.04
C GLY A 432 -16.17 0.66 2.03
N TYR A 433 -14.89 0.57 2.40
CA TYR A 433 -13.86 -0.10 1.59
C TYR A 433 -14.14 -1.60 1.44
N MET A 434 -14.40 -2.31 2.54
CA MET A 434 -14.69 -3.75 2.52
C MET A 434 -15.93 -4.07 1.68
N GLN A 435 -16.98 -3.27 1.80
CA GLN A 435 -18.19 -3.40 0.98
C GLN A 435 -17.90 -3.16 -0.51
N THR A 436 -17.15 -2.11 -0.82
CA THR A 436 -16.79 -1.78 -2.21
C THR A 436 -15.91 -2.87 -2.83
N MET A 437 -14.89 -3.33 -2.10
CA MET A 437 -14.01 -4.41 -2.55
C MET A 437 -14.80 -5.71 -2.75
N THR A 438 -15.72 -6.04 -1.83
CA THR A 438 -16.62 -7.19 -1.97
C THR A 438 -17.51 -7.06 -3.21
N ALA A 439 -18.09 -5.88 -3.46
CA ALA A 439 -18.93 -5.64 -4.64
C ALA A 439 -18.12 -5.76 -5.95
N VAL A 440 -16.90 -5.21 -5.98
CA VAL A 440 -15.99 -5.32 -7.13
C VAL A 440 -15.60 -6.79 -7.36
N MET A 441 -15.21 -7.52 -6.31
CA MET A 441 -14.84 -8.93 -6.45
C MET A 441 -16.02 -9.81 -6.87
N LEU A 442 -17.23 -9.57 -6.36
CA LEU A 442 -18.45 -10.24 -6.84
C LEU A 442 -18.72 -9.96 -8.32
N LYS A 443 -18.48 -8.72 -8.79
CA LYS A 443 -18.63 -8.37 -10.22
C LYS A 443 -17.54 -9.03 -11.08
N SER A 444 -16.31 -9.15 -10.59
CA SER A 444 -15.17 -9.67 -11.34
C SER A 444 -15.08 -11.20 -11.38
N VAL A 445 -15.34 -11.87 -10.26
CA VAL A 445 -15.18 -13.33 -10.11
C VAL A 445 -16.53 -14.05 -10.18
N GLY A 446 -17.66 -13.31 -10.14
CA GLY A 446 -19.00 -13.88 -10.19
C GLY A 446 -19.31 -14.74 -8.95
N ASP A 447 -20.06 -15.82 -9.16
CA ASP A 447 -20.48 -16.75 -8.09
C ASP A 447 -19.31 -17.55 -7.48
N GLU A 448 -18.11 -17.51 -8.07
CA GLU A 448 -16.91 -18.15 -7.54
C GLU A 448 -16.25 -17.34 -6.41
N PHE A 449 -16.69 -16.10 -6.18
CA PHE A 449 -16.21 -15.33 -5.04
C PHE A 449 -16.70 -15.97 -3.73
N PRO A 450 -15.81 -16.36 -2.80
CA PRO A 450 -16.23 -17.01 -1.57
C PRO A 450 -17.19 -16.11 -0.79
N SER A 451 -18.45 -16.54 -0.67
CA SER A 451 -19.48 -15.83 0.11
C SER A 451 -19.06 -15.61 1.56
N SER A 452 -18.15 -16.46 2.04
CA SER A 452 -17.46 -16.33 3.31
C SER A 452 -16.77 -14.98 3.49
N PHE A 453 -16.14 -14.43 2.46
CA PHE A 453 -15.43 -13.15 2.56
C PHE A 453 -16.41 -11.98 2.80
N ALA A 454 -17.55 -11.99 2.10
CA ALA A 454 -18.61 -10.98 2.27
C ALA A 454 -19.24 -10.99 3.67
N ASN A 455 -19.17 -12.13 4.37
CA ASN A 455 -19.74 -12.33 5.70
C ASN A 455 -18.69 -12.25 6.83
N THR A 456 -17.44 -11.88 6.52
CA THR A 456 -16.41 -11.69 7.55
C THR A 456 -16.80 -10.55 8.49
N LYS A 457 -16.64 -10.78 9.80
CA LYS A 457 -16.96 -9.78 10.84
C LYS A 457 -15.74 -8.91 11.17
N LEU A 458 -14.92 -8.61 10.16
CA LEU A 458 -13.77 -7.75 10.33
C LEU A 458 -14.26 -6.33 10.63
N THR A 459 -13.78 -5.76 11.72
CA THR A 459 -14.01 -4.36 12.10
C THR A 459 -12.69 -3.62 12.06
N TYR A 460 -12.73 -2.29 11.93
CA TYR A 460 -11.51 -1.49 11.96
C TYR A 460 -10.77 -1.70 13.28
N ALA A 461 -11.48 -1.77 14.41
CA ALA A 461 -10.85 -2.01 15.72
C ALA A 461 -10.04 -3.32 15.80
N LEU A 462 -10.48 -4.38 15.11
CA LEU A 462 -9.73 -5.65 15.05
C LEU A 462 -8.48 -5.52 14.19
N VAL A 463 -8.60 -4.90 13.02
CA VAL A 463 -7.47 -4.66 12.11
C VAL A 463 -6.45 -3.72 12.74
N ASP A 464 -6.92 -2.63 13.37
CA ASP A 464 -6.09 -1.66 14.09
C ASP A 464 -5.36 -2.31 15.26
N GLY A 465 -6.07 -3.11 16.06
CA GLY A 465 -5.47 -3.88 17.15
C GLY A 465 -4.39 -4.85 16.67
N ALA A 466 -4.61 -5.57 15.57
CA ALA A 466 -3.62 -6.47 14.98
C ALA A 466 -2.44 -5.71 14.35
N SER A 467 -2.72 -4.64 13.62
CA SER A 467 -1.72 -3.74 13.03
C SER A 467 -0.79 -3.16 14.10
N ALA A 468 -1.31 -2.76 15.26
CA ALA A 468 -0.50 -2.30 16.38
C ALA A 468 0.46 -3.39 16.90
N VAL A 469 0.07 -4.67 16.83
CA VAL A 469 0.99 -5.78 17.14
C VAL A 469 2.08 -5.86 16.09
N PHE A 470 1.73 -5.88 14.80
CA PHE A 470 2.70 -5.97 13.71
C PHE A 470 3.65 -4.76 13.69
N GLU A 471 3.16 -3.55 13.93
CA GLU A 471 3.99 -2.35 14.02
C GLU A 471 4.98 -2.45 15.17
N ASP A 472 4.54 -2.84 16.37
CA ASP A 472 5.43 -3.05 17.52
C ASP A 472 6.49 -4.14 17.24
N MET A 473 6.09 -5.20 16.53
CA MET A 473 7.02 -6.26 16.12
C MET A 473 8.06 -5.78 15.12
N VAL A 474 7.63 -5.04 14.09
CA VAL A 474 8.51 -4.46 13.07
C VAL A 474 9.41 -3.40 13.68
N ASP A 475 8.90 -2.54 14.56
CA ASP A 475 9.69 -1.49 15.21
C ASP A 475 10.81 -2.08 16.08
N LYS A 476 10.54 -3.15 16.82
CA LYS A 476 11.57 -3.88 17.58
C LYS A 476 12.59 -4.56 16.68
N ALA A 477 12.15 -5.18 15.60
CA ALA A 477 13.03 -5.81 14.63
C ALA A 477 13.94 -4.77 13.94
N LEU A 478 13.39 -3.62 13.53
CA LEU A 478 14.13 -2.50 12.95
C LEU A 478 15.08 -1.86 13.96
N THR A 479 14.65 -1.68 15.21
CA THR A 479 15.51 -1.17 16.29
C THR A 479 16.72 -2.09 16.50
N LYS A 480 16.49 -3.40 16.51
CA LYS A 480 17.58 -4.39 16.57
C LYS A 480 18.44 -4.34 15.32
N PHE A 481 17.83 -4.22 14.13
CA PHE A 481 18.54 -4.09 12.85
C PHE A 481 19.49 -2.90 12.83
N VAL A 482 19.03 -1.72 13.28
CA VAL A 482 19.85 -0.52 13.40
C VAL A 482 20.95 -0.72 14.44
N ALA A 483 20.62 -1.31 15.59
CA ALA A 483 21.59 -1.54 16.67
C ALA A 483 22.72 -2.52 16.30
N THR A 484 22.48 -3.43 15.35
CA THR A 484 23.48 -4.36 14.80
C THR A 484 24.05 -3.91 13.46
N ASP A 485 23.74 -2.70 13.01
CA ASP A 485 24.13 -2.19 11.68
C ASP A 485 23.79 -3.15 10.54
N GLY A 486 22.63 -3.80 10.59
CA GLY A 486 22.14 -4.69 9.53
C GLY A 486 22.79 -6.07 9.46
N GLU A 487 23.48 -6.52 10.51
CA GLU A 487 24.21 -7.80 10.57
C GLU A 487 23.43 -9.02 10.08
N LEU A 488 22.11 -9.09 10.36
CA LEU A 488 21.27 -10.18 9.89
C LEU A 488 21.24 -10.27 8.36
N LEU A 489 21.14 -9.13 7.66
CA LEU A 489 21.08 -9.12 6.20
C LEU A 489 22.42 -9.54 5.60
N ARG A 490 23.55 -9.11 6.17
CA ARG A 490 24.89 -9.56 5.73
C ARG A 490 25.03 -11.08 5.82
N LYS A 491 24.54 -11.68 6.90
CA LYS A 491 24.55 -13.15 7.09
C LYS A 491 23.66 -13.87 6.09
N ILE A 492 22.48 -13.33 5.79
CA ILE A 492 21.59 -13.87 4.76
C ILE A 492 22.26 -13.81 3.39
N VAL A 493 22.93 -12.70 3.06
CA VAL A 493 23.65 -12.55 1.79
C VAL A 493 24.76 -13.58 1.67
N ILE A 494 25.53 -13.84 2.74
CA ILE A 494 26.54 -14.91 2.74
C ILE A 494 25.89 -16.27 2.46
N LEU A 495 24.79 -16.62 3.13
CA LEU A 495 24.07 -17.88 2.95
C LEU A 495 23.54 -18.06 1.51
N GLU A 496 22.99 -17.00 0.91
CA GLU A 496 22.41 -17.04 -0.43
C GLU A 496 23.46 -16.92 -1.56
N SER A 497 24.72 -16.70 -1.21
CA SER A 497 25.81 -16.46 -2.18
C SER A 497 26.68 -17.67 -2.47
N PHE A 498 26.30 -18.86 -1.99
CA PHE A 498 26.95 -20.12 -2.33
C PHE A 498 26.67 -20.51 -3.78
N VAL A 499 27.72 -20.69 -4.58
CA VAL A 499 27.66 -20.98 -6.02
C VAL A 499 28.42 -22.27 -6.33
N TYR A 500 27.75 -23.13 -7.10
CA TYR A 500 28.34 -24.28 -7.76
C TYR A 500 28.41 -24.00 -9.26
N ASP A 501 29.62 -24.01 -9.82
CA ASP A 501 29.87 -23.81 -11.25
C ASP A 501 30.60 -25.02 -11.82
N TRP A 502 30.07 -25.59 -12.91
CA TRP A 502 30.66 -26.75 -13.58
C TRP A 502 31.16 -26.33 -14.96
N ASP A 503 32.47 -26.37 -15.14
CA ASP A 503 33.11 -26.10 -16.43
C ASP A 503 33.24 -27.40 -17.24
N TRP A 504 32.34 -27.56 -18.20
CA TRP A 504 32.30 -28.72 -19.10
C TRP A 504 33.51 -28.81 -20.05
N GLU A 505 34.25 -27.72 -20.30
CA GLU A 505 35.44 -27.75 -21.15
C GLU A 505 36.64 -28.36 -20.43
N THR A 506 36.77 -28.07 -19.13
CA THR A 506 37.86 -28.55 -18.29
C THR A 506 37.50 -29.78 -17.44
N ASP A 507 36.21 -30.13 -17.39
CA ASP A 507 35.64 -31.15 -16.51
C ASP A 507 36.02 -30.88 -15.04
N THR A 508 35.89 -29.61 -14.63
CA THR A 508 36.20 -29.17 -13.27
C THR A 508 35.00 -28.54 -12.59
N ASP A 509 34.76 -28.95 -11.35
CA ASP A 509 33.75 -28.38 -10.46
C ASP A 509 34.39 -27.27 -9.62
N THR A 510 33.76 -26.10 -9.59
CA THR A 510 34.16 -24.99 -8.73
C THR A 510 33.07 -24.70 -7.72
N PHE A 511 33.42 -24.79 -6.45
CA PHE A 511 32.55 -24.50 -5.32
C PHE A 511 33.07 -23.24 -4.62
N TYR A 512 32.26 -22.19 -4.52
CA TYR A 512 32.69 -20.96 -3.88
C TYR A 512 31.53 -20.15 -3.32
N ASN A 513 31.82 -19.21 -2.42
CA ASN A 513 30.87 -18.22 -1.96
C ASN A 513 31.17 -16.88 -2.63
N SER A 514 30.25 -16.40 -3.47
CA SER A 514 30.42 -15.18 -4.25
C SER A 514 30.46 -13.90 -3.43
N ALA A 515 29.93 -13.89 -2.19
CA ALA A 515 29.98 -12.74 -1.30
C ALA A 515 31.28 -12.66 -0.49
N THR A 516 31.84 -13.80 -0.07
CA THR A 516 33.09 -13.82 0.72
C THR A 516 34.35 -14.04 -0.11
N GLY A 517 34.20 -14.54 -1.34
CA GLY A 517 35.31 -14.96 -2.22
C GLY A 517 35.98 -16.27 -1.79
N GLU A 518 35.44 -16.97 -0.79
CA GLU A 518 35.97 -18.23 -0.30
C GLU A 518 35.70 -19.38 -1.28
N THR A 519 36.70 -20.23 -1.53
CA THR A 519 36.60 -21.40 -2.41
C THR A 519 36.75 -22.69 -1.61
N TYR A 520 35.96 -23.69 -1.98
CA TYR A 520 35.88 -24.98 -1.28
C TYR A 520 36.45 -26.08 -2.16
N LYS A 521 37.18 -27.03 -1.57
CA LYS A 521 37.91 -28.04 -2.37
C LYS A 521 37.00 -29.09 -2.99
N ASN A 522 35.83 -29.31 -2.41
CA ASN A 522 34.88 -30.34 -2.82
C ASN A 522 33.47 -30.00 -2.34
N TRP A 523 32.49 -30.77 -2.81
CA TRP A 523 31.08 -30.66 -2.43
C TRP A 523 30.86 -30.69 -0.92
N HIS A 524 31.52 -31.57 -0.17
CA HIS A 524 31.30 -31.69 1.28
C HIS A 524 31.71 -30.41 2.02
N GLU A 525 32.94 -29.90 1.78
CA GLU A 525 33.40 -28.63 2.36
C GLU A 525 32.45 -27.45 2.03
N TYR A 526 31.82 -27.47 0.85
CA TYR A 526 30.85 -26.44 0.43
C TYR A 526 29.52 -26.52 1.20
N TYR A 527 28.91 -27.71 1.32
CA TYR A 527 27.64 -27.87 2.04
C TYR A 527 27.81 -27.66 3.54
N ASP A 528 28.93 -28.13 4.12
CA ASP A 528 29.23 -27.90 5.53
C ASP A 528 29.31 -26.40 5.83
N ALA A 529 29.97 -25.62 4.96
CA ALA A 529 30.04 -24.17 5.09
C ALA A 529 28.68 -23.48 4.85
N GLN A 530 27.85 -24.01 3.94
CA GLN A 530 26.50 -23.50 3.69
C GLN A 530 25.58 -23.74 4.91
N ASP A 531 25.59 -24.95 5.47
CA ASP A 531 24.86 -25.29 6.69
C ASP A 531 25.36 -24.46 7.87
N GLU A 532 26.68 -24.24 7.95
CA GLU A 532 27.29 -23.36 8.93
C GLU A 532 26.74 -21.93 8.84
N ALA A 533 26.64 -21.38 7.62
CA ALA A 533 26.06 -20.07 7.37
C ALA A 533 24.56 -20.03 7.71
N GLY A 534 23.81 -21.08 7.40
CA GLY A 534 22.39 -21.23 7.74
C GLY A 534 22.15 -21.20 9.24
N LEU A 535 22.97 -21.92 9.99
CA LEU A 535 22.98 -21.90 11.45
C LEU A 535 23.30 -20.50 12.01
N VAL A 536 24.24 -19.76 11.40
CA VAL A 536 24.57 -18.38 11.79
C VAL A 536 23.42 -17.41 11.54
N VAL A 537 22.73 -17.52 10.40
CA VAL A 537 21.52 -16.75 10.10
C VAL A 537 20.43 -17.05 11.12
N LEU A 538 20.17 -18.34 11.40
CA LEU A 538 19.17 -18.75 12.40
C LEU A 538 19.50 -18.19 13.78
N LYS A 539 20.77 -18.27 14.21
CA LYS A 539 21.24 -17.67 15.46
C LYS A 539 20.93 -16.18 15.53
N GLU A 540 21.28 -15.44 14.49
CA GLU A 540 21.06 -13.99 14.44
C GLU A 540 19.57 -13.67 14.44
N ALA A 541 18.78 -14.33 13.59
CA ALA A 541 17.33 -14.14 13.48
C ALA A 541 16.62 -14.36 14.82
N LEU A 542 17.02 -15.38 15.59
CA LEU A 542 16.49 -15.61 16.93
C LEU A 542 16.73 -14.44 17.89
N THR A 543 17.82 -13.66 17.71
CA THR A 543 18.05 -12.45 18.51
C THR A 543 17.14 -11.29 18.14
N TYR A 544 16.55 -11.30 16.93
CA TYR A 544 15.55 -10.33 16.49
C TYR A 544 14.16 -10.73 16.96
N TYR A 545 13.81 -12.01 16.82
CA TYR A 545 12.49 -12.50 17.20
C TYR A 545 12.31 -12.62 18.72
N ALA A 546 13.36 -12.95 19.49
CA ALA A 546 13.21 -13.19 20.93
C ALA A 546 12.71 -11.95 21.71
N PRO A 547 13.22 -10.72 21.50
CA PRO A 547 12.65 -9.51 22.10
C PRO A 547 11.21 -9.25 21.62
N THR A 548 10.96 -9.47 20.34
CA THR A 548 9.66 -9.21 19.70
C THR A 548 8.57 -10.12 20.24
N LEU A 549 8.74 -11.44 20.16
CA LEU A 549 7.82 -12.40 20.74
C LEU A 549 7.79 -12.28 22.26
N GLY A 550 8.93 -12.01 22.90
CA GLY A 550 9.04 -11.91 24.35
C GLY A 550 8.23 -10.76 24.98
N THR A 551 7.81 -9.78 24.20
CA THR A 551 7.12 -8.57 24.68
C THR A 551 5.65 -8.51 24.28
N LEU A 552 5.15 -9.47 23.49
CA LEU A 552 3.72 -9.58 23.21
C LEU A 552 2.94 -9.73 24.52
N THR A 553 2.00 -8.83 24.73
CA THR A 553 1.08 -8.86 25.87
C THR A 553 -0.08 -9.82 25.59
N ASN A 554 -0.74 -10.31 26.64
CA ASN A 554 -1.97 -11.11 26.48
C ASN A 554 -3.06 -10.35 25.71
N ALA A 555 -3.09 -9.02 25.79
CA ALA A 555 -4.02 -8.18 25.04
C ALA A 555 -3.71 -8.18 23.53
N GLN A 556 -2.43 -8.06 23.14
CA GLN A 556 -2.00 -8.14 21.74
C GLN A 556 -2.26 -9.54 21.16
N ILE A 557 -1.96 -10.59 21.92
CA ILE A 557 -2.29 -11.97 21.55
C ILE A 557 -3.80 -12.14 21.35
N THR A 558 -4.59 -11.57 22.25
CA THR A 558 -6.06 -11.56 22.14
C THR A 558 -6.52 -10.86 20.87
N ALA A 559 -5.98 -9.69 20.54
CA ALA A 559 -6.34 -8.98 19.31
C ALA A 559 -6.05 -9.79 18.04
N LEU A 560 -4.92 -10.52 17.99
CA LEU A 560 -4.62 -11.43 16.87
C LEU A 560 -5.61 -12.60 16.79
N ILE A 561 -5.97 -13.20 17.93
CA ILE A 561 -7.01 -14.24 17.97
C ILE A 561 -8.33 -13.68 17.44
N ASP A 562 -8.73 -12.50 17.91
CA ASP A 562 -10.00 -11.88 17.55
C ASP A 562 -10.07 -11.62 16.04
N MET A 563 -8.97 -11.17 15.42
CA MET A 563 -8.86 -11.01 13.98
C MET A 563 -8.97 -12.35 13.23
N ILE A 564 -8.24 -13.38 13.66
CA ILE A 564 -8.30 -14.72 13.04
C ILE A 564 -9.72 -15.27 13.12
N VAL A 565 -10.36 -15.22 14.29
CA VAL A 565 -11.71 -15.72 14.52
C VAL A 565 -12.74 -14.95 13.70
N ALA A 566 -12.59 -13.62 13.56
CA ALA A 566 -13.48 -12.81 12.74
C ALA A 566 -13.39 -13.13 11.23
N GLY A 567 -12.26 -13.70 10.79
CA GLY A 567 -12.06 -14.20 9.43
C GLY A 567 -12.58 -15.62 9.19
N VAL A 568 -13.03 -16.34 10.22
CA VAL A 568 -13.46 -17.75 10.08
C VAL A 568 -14.80 -17.83 9.33
N PRO A 569 -14.87 -18.59 8.22
CA PRO A 569 -16.05 -18.64 7.38
C PRO A 569 -17.09 -19.65 7.90
N VAL A 570 -17.86 -19.28 8.93
CA VAL A 570 -18.81 -20.19 9.62
C VAL A 570 -19.78 -20.90 8.67
N GLU A 571 -20.22 -20.23 7.61
CA GLU A 571 -21.14 -20.81 6.63
C GLU A 571 -20.49 -21.87 5.74
N GLU A 572 -19.23 -21.65 5.36
CA GLU A 572 -18.44 -22.59 4.57
C GLU A 572 -18.14 -23.85 5.39
N ILE A 573 -17.75 -23.67 6.66
CA ILE A 573 -17.61 -24.76 7.63
C ILE A 573 -18.92 -25.56 7.74
N ALA A 574 -20.06 -24.87 7.86
CA ALA A 574 -21.37 -25.52 7.94
C ALA A 574 -21.66 -26.38 6.70
N THR A 575 -21.33 -25.87 5.51
CA THR A 575 -21.51 -26.58 4.24
C THR A 575 -20.56 -27.76 4.09
N GLU A 576 -19.26 -27.57 4.29
CA GLU A 576 -18.25 -28.61 4.11
C GLU A 576 -18.38 -29.75 5.11
N MET A 577 -18.79 -29.44 6.34
CA MET A 577 -18.91 -30.42 7.42
C MET A 577 -20.33 -30.97 7.58
N GLU A 578 -21.23 -30.67 6.64
CA GLU A 578 -22.64 -31.10 6.64
C GLU A 578 -23.38 -30.82 7.97
N MET A 579 -23.09 -29.68 8.60
CA MET A 579 -23.68 -29.27 9.89
C MET A 579 -24.55 -28.02 9.74
N THR A 580 -25.38 -27.74 10.74
CA THR A 580 -26.14 -26.49 10.78
C THR A 580 -25.21 -25.31 11.06
N LYS A 581 -25.58 -24.11 10.60
CA LYS A 581 -24.85 -22.86 10.92
C LYS A 581 -24.64 -22.65 12.44
N ALA A 582 -25.61 -23.09 13.26
CA ALA A 582 -25.50 -23.01 14.71
C ALA A 582 -24.47 -24.00 15.29
N GLU A 583 -24.40 -25.20 14.75
CA GLU A 583 -23.37 -26.19 15.11
C GLU A 583 -21.98 -25.73 14.67
N ALA A 584 -21.84 -25.21 13.44
CA ALA A 584 -20.59 -24.62 12.96
C ALA A 584 -20.14 -23.44 13.85
N GLN A 585 -21.06 -22.54 14.20
CA GLN A 585 -20.74 -21.45 15.12
C GLN A 585 -20.30 -21.97 16.49
N ALA A 586 -20.95 -23.01 17.03
CA ALA A 586 -20.54 -23.62 18.29
C ALA A 586 -19.14 -24.24 18.21
N VAL A 587 -18.78 -24.87 17.08
CA VAL A 587 -17.43 -25.38 16.83
C VAL A 587 -16.41 -24.23 16.78
N VAL A 588 -16.73 -23.13 16.12
CA VAL A 588 -15.87 -21.93 16.07
C VAL A 588 -15.71 -21.31 17.46
N ASP A 589 -16.78 -21.16 18.24
CA ASP A 589 -16.73 -20.62 19.61
C ASP A 589 -15.89 -21.52 20.54
N LEU A 590 -15.99 -22.85 20.37
CA LEU A 590 -15.16 -23.81 21.09
C LEU A 590 -13.68 -23.69 20.68
N GLY A 591 -13.42 -23.54 19.37
CA GLY A 591 -12.08 -23.35 18.83
C GLY A 591 -11.44 -22.05 19.32
N GLU A 592 -12.18 -20.94 19.30
CA GLU A 592 -11.78 -19.67 19.90
C GLU A 592 -11.46 -19.85 21.39
N GLY A 593 -12.36 -20.48 22.14
CA GLY A 593 -12.17 -20.74 23.57
C GLY A 593 -10.93 -21.60 23.86
N LEU A 594 -10.61 -22.57 23.00
CA LEU A 594 -9.38 -23.35 23.08
C LEU A 594 -8.16 -22.49 22.80
N ILE A 595 -8.14 -21.74 21.70
CA ILE A 595 -7.00 -20.90 21.31
C ILE A 595 -6.69 -19.89 22.43
N ARG A 596 -7.71 -19.26 23.03
CA ARG A 596 -7.52 -18.32 24.15
C ARG A 596 -6.91 -18.96 25.41
N LYS A 597 -7.14 -20.27 25.64
CA LYS A 597 -6.54 -21.00 26.77
C LYS A 597 -5.12 -21.47 26.47
N VAL A 598 -4.91 -22.02 25.28
CA VAL A 598 -3.64 -22.61 24.85
C VAL A 598 -2.60 -21.55 24.56
N LEU A 599 -2.98 -20.47 23.87
CA LEU A 599 -2.02 -19.52 23.30
C LEU A 599 -1.13 -18.82 24.35
N PRO A 600 -1.61 -18.42 25.55
CA PRO A 600 -0.74 -17.88 26.60
C PRO A 600 0.32 -18.88 27.10
N ASN A 601 -0.06 -20.16 27.26
CA ASN A 601 0.87 -21.20 27.69
C ASN A 601 1.89 -21.52 26.59
N LEU A 602 1.41 -21.62 25.33
CA LEU A 602 2.25 -21.84 24.16
C LEU A 602 3.22 -20.68 23.96
N HIS A 603 2.75 -19.44 24.07
CA HIS A 603 3.58 -18.24 23.99
C HIS A 603 4.66 -18.23 25.05
N THR A 604 4.32 -18.56 26.30
CA THR A 604 5.29 -18.69 27.40
C THR A 604 6.32 -19.77 27.11
N LEU A 605 5.89 -20.92 26.56
CA LEU A 605 6.76 -22.03 26.20
C LEU A 605 7.72 -21.65 25.06
N VAL A 606 7.21 -21.07 23.97
CA VAL A 606 8.03 -20.58 22.84
C VAL A 606 9.04 -19.54 23.31
N LYS A 607 8.61 -18.58 24.14
CA LYS A 607 9.50 -17.57 24.75
C LYS A 607 10.61 -18.22 25.58
N SER A 608 10.27 -19.23 26.38
CA SER A 608 11.21 -19.99 27.20
C SER A 608 12.22 -20.75 26.33
N LEU A 609 11.75 -21.37 25.24
CA LEU A 609 12.59 -22.10 24.29
C LEU A 609 13.58 -21.17 23.59
N MET A 610 13.10 -20.05 23.05
CA MET A 610 13.97 -19.08 22.39
C MET A 610 15.01 -18.51 23.35
N ALA A 611 14.62 -18.16 24.58
CA ALA A 611 15.54 -17.71 25.60
C ALA A 611 16.59 -18.78 25.93
N TYR A 612 16.19 -20.05 26.00
CA TYR A 612 17.10 -21.17 26.22
C TYR A 612 18.07 -21.34 25.05
N VAL A 613 17.59 -21.32 23.81
CA VAL A 613 18.40 -21.47 22.58
C VAL A 613 19.47 -20.37 22.49
N VAL A 614 19.08 -19.12 22.74
CA VAL A 614 19.99 -17.97 22.71
C VAL A 614 20.98 -18.01 23.88
N THR A 615 20.50 -18.20 25.12
CA THR A 615 21.34 -18.16 26.33
C THR A 615 22.38 -19.27 26.35
N ASN A 616 22.03 -20.46 25.83
CA ASN A 616 22.92 -21.61 25.84
C ASN A 616 23.78 -21.73 24.58
N ASP A 617 23.71 -20.75 23.67
CA ASP A 617 24.36 -20.78 22.36
C ASP A 617 24.19 -22.13 21.65
N MET A 618 22.93 -22.58 21.57
CA MET A 618 22.59 -23.90 21.07
C MET A 618 23.10 -24.13 19.65
N ILE A 619 23.13 -23.08 18.83
CA ILE A 619 23.66 -23.14 17.47
C ILE A 619 25.14 -23.49 17.47
N THR A 620 25.98 -22.81 18.26
CA THR A 620 27.41 -23.15 18.34
C THR A 620 27.63 -24.56 18.89
N LYS A 621 26.73 -25.04 19.77
CA LYS A 621 26.79 -26.40 20.28
C LYS A 621 26.40 -27.46 19.23
N ILE A 622 25.40 -27.18 18.38
CA ILE A 622 25.04 -28.01 17.23
C ILE A 622 26.24 -28.11 16.26
N LYS A 623 26.87 -26.98 15.92
CA LYS A 623 28.09 -27.00 15.09
C LYS A 623 29.21 -27.84 15.70
N THR A 624 29.38 -27.76 17.02
CA THR A 624 30.40 -28.56 17.72
C THR A 624 30.05 -30.05 17.67
N LEU A 625 28.76 -30.40 17.73
CA LEU A 625 28.26 -31.76 17.59
C LEU A 625 28.55 -32.29 16.18
N GLU A 626 28.16 -31.56 15.14
CA GLU A 626 28.37 -31.91 13.72
C GLU A 626 29.86 -32.15 13.45
N ALA A 627 30.73 -31.18 13.78
CA ALA A 627 32.17 -31.33 13.63
C ALA A 627 32.76 -32.53 14.41
N THR A 628 32.13 -32.92 15.53
CA THR A 628 32.53 -34.13 16.28
C THR A 628 32.10 -35.40 15.56
N ILE A 629 30.92 -35.42 14.96
CA ILE A 629 30.38 -36.53 14.16
C ILE A 629 31.20 -36.71 12.89
N ASP A 630 31.45 -35.64 12.14
CA ASP A 630 32.19 -35.69 10.87
C ASP A 630 33.64 -36.15 11.04
N SER A 631 34.24 -35.88 12.20
CA SER A 631 35.60 -36.35 12.53
C SER A 631 35.69 -37.86 12.83
N TYR A 632 34.56 -38.56 12.90
CA TYR A 632 34.50 -39.97 13.25
C TYR A 632 34.70 -40.89 12.03
N GLU A 633 35.83 -41.59 11.96
CA GLU A 633 36.19 -42.49 10.84
C GLU A 633 35.82 -43.98 11.09
N GLY A 634 34.88 -44.28 11.98
CA GLY A 634 34.49 -45.68 12.31
C GLY A 634 33.54 -46.33 11.31
N GLU A 635 33.53 -47.67 11.24
CA GLU A 635 32.60 -48.43 10.38
C GLU A 635 31.13 -48.31 10.84
N ASP A 636 30.90 -47.93 12.10
CA ASP A 636 29.61 -47.71 12.74
C ASP A 636 29.19 -46.22 12.74
N PHE A 637 29.60 -45.44 11.74
CA PHE A 637 29.31 -44.01 11.63
C PHE A 637 27.81 -43.67 11.81
N GLU A 638 26.90 -44.37 11.12
CA GLU A 638 25.45 -44.11 11.23
C GLU A 638 24.94 -44.34 12.66
N GLU A 639 25.43 -45.38 13.34
CA GLU A 639 25.07 -45.66 14.74
C GLU A 639 25.71 -44.63 15.68
N TYR A 640 26.93 -44.19 15.39
CA TYR A 640 27.64 -43.17 16.15
C TYR A 640 26.92 -41.81 16.08
N ASP A 641 26.59 -41.35 14.87
CA ASP A 641 25.82 -40.14 14.61
C ASP A 641 24.48 -40.19 15.36
N HIS A 642 23.67 -41.23 15.11
CA HIS A 642 22.37 -41.38 15.75
C HIS A 642 22.47 -41.31 17.28
N ASN A 643 23.41 -42.06 17.88
CA ASN A 643 23.59 -42.08 19.32
C ASN A 643 24.09 -40.74 19.88
N MET A 644 25.04 -40.09 19.20
CA MET A 644 25.61 -38.82 19.62
C MET A 644 24.55 -37.70 19.56
N THR A 645 23.77 -37.67 18.48
CA THR A 645 22.66 -36.74 18.29
C THR A 645 21.57 -36.94 19.33
N ALA A 646 21.18 -38.19 19.64
CA ALA A 646 20.20 -38.48 20.69
C ALA A 646 20.68 -38.07 22.10
N ILE A 647 21.97 -38.27 22.41
CA ILE A 647 22.58 -37.81 23.68
C ILE A 647 22.56 -36.29 23.76
N PHE A 648 22.92 -35.61 22.67
CA PHE A 648 22.89 -34.14 22.59
C PHE A 648 21.48 -33.59 22.82
N ILE A 649 20.49 -34.10 22.07
CA ILE A 649 19.09 -33.70 22.21
C ILE A 649 18.62 -33.96 23.64
N SER A 650 18.87 -35.15 24.19
CA SER A 650 18.48 -35.50 25.57
C SER A 650 19.06 -34.55 26.61
N THR A 651 20.32 -34.15 26.44
CA THR A 651 21.00 -33.18 27.31
C THR A 651 20.28 -31.85 27.34
N HIS A 652 19.98 -31.32 26.16
CA HIS A 652 19.39 -29.99 26.07
C HIS A 652 17.87 -29.99 26.33
N LEU A 653 17.17 -31.05 25.95
CA LEU A 653 15.75 -31.26 26.23
C LEU A 653 15.52 -31.42 27.74
N SER A 654 16.34 -32.21 28.44
CA SER A 654 16.23 -32.38 29.91
C SER A 654 16.49 -31.06 30.65
N ALA A 655 17.44 -30.25 30.18
CA ALA A 655 17.72 -28.94 30.77
C ALA A 655 16.61 -27.90 30.48
N TYR A 656 16.02 -27.95 29.29
CA TYR A 656 14.92 -27.07 28.89
C TYR A 656 13.60 -27.44 29.57
N LEU A 657 13.27 -28.73 29.69
CA LEU A 657 12.04 -29.24 30.30
C LEU A 657 12.08 -29.16 31.83
N THR A 658 12.20 -27.95 32.36
CA THR A 658 12.02 -27.65 33.78
C THR A 658 10.61 -28.00 34.24
N ASN A 659 10.38 -28.13 35.56
CA ASN A 659 9.03 -28.36 36.11
C ASN A 659 8.01 -27.31 35.63
N ALA A 660 8.44 -26.06 35.41
CA ALA A 660 7.58 -25.00 34.88
C ALA A 660 7.20 -25.28 33.42
N ASN A 661 8.17 -25.57 32.54
CA ASN A 661 7.90 -25.86 31.13
C ASN A 661 7.10 -27.15 30.94
N GLN A 662 7.39 -28.20 31.74
CA GLN A 662 6.58 -29.42 31.75
C GLN A 662 5.13 -29.13 32.15
N SER A 663 4.91 -28.27 33.14
CA SER A 663 3.56 -27.88 33.56
C SER A 663 2.81 -27.13 32.46
N LEU A 664 3.49 -26.27 31.69
CA LEU A 664 2.91 -25.59 30.52
C LEU A 664 2.49 -26.60 29.44
N ILE A 665 3.38 -27.53 29.09
CA ILE A 665 3.09 -28.56 28.06
C ILE A 665 1.89 -29.43 28.48
N ARG A 666 1.87 -29.90 29.74
CA ARG A 666 0.73 -30.67 30.26
C ARG A 666 -0.57 -29.84 30.26
N GLY A 667 -0.49 -28.57 30.61
CA GLY A 667 -1.62 -27.64 30.53
C GLY A 667 -2.20 -27.57 29.12
N ILE A 668 -1.32 -27.42 28.11
CA ILE A 668 -1.72 -27.40 26.69
C ILE A 668 -2.36 -28.73 26.28
N ILE A 669 -1.76 -29.88 26.64
CA ILE A 669 -2.31 -31.21 26.35
C ILE A 669 -3.72 -31.35 26.97
N THR A 670 -3.90 -30.94 28.22
CA THR A 670 -5.19 -31.01 28.91
C THR A 670 -6.23 -30.05 28.30
N ASP A 671 -5.84 -28.84 27.89
CA ASP A 671 -6.74 -27.90 27.23
C ASP A 671 -7.20 -28.44 25.86
N LEU A 672 -6.27 -29.01 25.07
CA LEU A 672 -6.57 -29.68 23.80
C LEU A 672 -7.49 -30.89 24.00
N ALA A 673 -7.18 -31.74 24.99
CA ALA A 673 -8.03 -32.88 25.33
C ALA A 673 -9.42 -32.43 25.78
N THR A 674 -9.53 -31.34 26.54
CA THR A 674 -10.81 -30.78 26.97
C THR A 674 -11.65 -30.31 25.79
N PHE A 675 -11.02 -29.68 24.79
CA PHE A 675 -11.69 -29.32 23.54
C PHE A 675 -12.11 -30.56 22.75
N ALA A 676 -11.21 -31.53 22.57
CA ALA A 676 -11.48 -32.78 21.87
C ALA A 676 -12.61 -33.58 22.53
N LYS A 677 -12.76 -33.52 23.86
CA LYS A 677 -13.83 -34.19 24.63
C LYS A 677 -15.22 -33.59 24.41
N ASN A 678 -15.34 -32.45 23.74
CA ASN A 678 -16.64 -31.88 23.42
C ASN A 678 -17.41 -32.80 22.48
N GLU A 679 -18.72 -32.99 22.73
CA GLU A 679 -19.57 -33.93 22.01
C GLU A 679 -19.69 -33.63 20.51
N SER A 680 -19.52 -32.37 20.12
CA SER A 680 -19.51 -31.93 18.72
C SER A 680 -18.16 -32.09 18.03
N ILE A 681 -17.08 -32.35 18.78
CA ILE A 681 -15.69 -32.33 18.27
C ILE A 681 -15.13 -33.75 18.11
N TYR A 682 -15.24 -34.62 19.12
CA TYR A 682 -14.61 -35.94 19.06
C TYR A 682 -15.02 -36.78 17.83
N PRO A 683 -16.27 -36.73 17.33
CA PRO A 683 -16.62 -37.45 16.10
C PRO A 683 -15.88 -36.92 14.87
N LEU A 684 -15.61 -35.61 14.82
CA LEU A 684 -14.87 -34.95 13.74
C LEU A 684 -13.40 -35.37 13.73
N LEU A 685 -12.86 -35.68 14.92
CA LEU A 685 -11.51 -36.23 15.09
C LEU A 685 -11.45 -37.75 14.83
N GLY A 686 -12.58 -38.40 14.48
CA GLY A 686 -12.64 -39.84 14.24
C GLY A 686 -12.72 -40.71 15.50
N ALA A 687 -12.81 -40.11 16.69
CA ALA A 687 -13.07 -40.82 17.93
C ALA A 687 -14.54 -41.28 17.99
N THR A 688 -14.77 -42.47 18.54
CA THR A 688 -16.12 -43.05 18.67
C THR A 688 -16.75 -42.75 20.02
N SER A 689 -15.95 -42.40 21.02
CA SER A 689 -16.42 -42.12 22.37
C SER A 689 -15.54 -41.12 23.14
N LEU A 690 -16.10 -40.55 24.21
CA LEU A 690 -15.35 -39.76 25.19
C LEU A 690 -14.21 -40.55 25.85
N THR A 691 -14.37 -41.87 25.96
CA THR A 691 -13.34 -42.77 26.49
C THR A 691 -12.13 -42.75 25.58
N ASP A 692 -12.32 -42.81 24.26
CA ASP A 692 -11.23 -42.81 23.27
C ASP A 692 -10.37 -41.54 23.42
N VAL A 693 -11.00 -40.37 23.55
CA VAL A 693 -10.27 -39.10 23.76
C VAL A 693 -9.56 -39.05 25.10
N THR A 694 -10.14 -39.65 26.14
CA THR A 694 -9.51 -39.73 27.47
C THR A 694 -8.31 -40.69 27.46
N GLU A 695 -8.41 -41.78 26.70
CA GLU A 695 -7.30 -42.72 26.47
C GLU A 695 -6.18 -42.06 25.67
N MET A 696 -6.51 -41.28 24.63
CA MET A 696 -5.53 -40.46 23.88
C MET A 696 -4.83 -39.44 24.78
N GLU A 697 -5.56 -38.68 25.61
CA GLU A 697 -4.94 -37.74 26.56
C GLU A 697 -4.00 -38.47 27.53
N THR A 698 -4.42 -39.63 28.04
CA THR A 698 -3.61 -40.46 28.95
C THR A 698 -2.35 -40.97 28.25
N MET A 699 -2.47 -41.42 27.01
CA MET A 699 -1.36 -41.89 26.18
C MET A 699 -0.36 -40.77 25.90
N VAL A 700 -0.82 -39.60 25.43
CA VAL A 700 0.06 -38.46 25.10
C VAL A 700 0.80 -37.97 26.35
N ASN A 701 0.11 -37.82 27.49
CA ASN A 701 0.78 -37.48 28.75
C ASN A 701 1.77 -38.57 29.20
N GLY A 702 1.42 -39.84 29.04
CA GLY A 702 2.29 -40.97 29.37
C GLY A 702 3.56 -40.99 28.51
N THR A 703 3.43 -40.80 27.20
CA THR A 703 4.54 -40.71 26.25
C THR A 703 5.43 -39.50 26.56
N PHE A 704 4.84 -38.33 26.85
CA PHE A 704 5.60 -37.16 27.26
C PHE A 704 6.42 -37.42 28.54
N ASP A 705 5.85 -38.11 29.52
CA ASP A 705 6.53 -38.44 30.77
C ASP A 705 7.68 -39.42 30.57
N GLN A 706 7.50 -40.39 29.66
CA GLN A 706 8.56 -41.32 29.27
C GLN A 706 9.70 -40.58 28.56
N ILE A 707 9.40 -39.67 27.64
CA ILE A 707 10.43 -38.85 26.95
C ILE A 707 11.20 -37.99 27.94
N VAL A 708 10.53 -37.33 28.89
CA VAL A 708 11.19 -36.54 29.95
C VAL A 708 12.10 -37.42 30.79
N SER A 709 11.64 -38.63 31.16
CA SER A 709 12.43 -39.58 31.95
C SER A 709 13.65 -40.07 31.18
N LEU A 710 13.46 -40.54 29.94
CA LEU A 710 14.53 -41.05 29.08
C LEU A 710 15.57 -39.96 28.77
N ALA A 711 15.15 -38.75 28.43
CA ALA A 711 16.06 -37.62 28.23
C ALA A 711 16.90 -37.35 29.50
N GLY A 712 16.28 -37.46 30.67
CA GLY A 712 16.96 -37.33 31.97
C GLY A 712 17.98 -38.43 32.25
N GLU A 713 17.77 -39.64 31.73
CA GLU A 713 18.70 -40.78 31.85
C GLU A 713 19.83 -40.72 30.81
N ILE A 714 19.50 -40.37 29.56
CA ILE A 714 20.40 -40.41 28.40
C ILE A 714 21.41 -39.26 28.42
N LYS A 715 21.07 -38.09 28.96
CA LYS A 715 21.92 -36.88 28.91
C LYS A 715 23.34 -37.05 29.46
N ASP A 716 23.56 -37.99 30.38
CA ASP A 716 24.85 -38.23 31.02
C ASP A 716 25.62 -39.41 30.38
N TYR A 717 25.08 -40.01 29.33
CA TYR A 717 25.73 -41.11 28.61
C TYR A 717 27.00 -40.64 27.89
N LYS A 718 27.96 -41.54 27.79
CA LYS A 718 29.24 -41.30 27.11
C LYS A 718 29.30 -42.18 25.88
N ILE A 719 29.34 -41.55 24.70
CA ILE A 719 29.35 -42.23 23.40
C ILE A 719 30.43 -43.33 23.32
N ALA A 720 31.65 -43.04 23.79
CA ALA A 720 32.78 -43.96 23.77
C ALA A 720 32.63 -45.22 24.65
N THR A 721 31.64 -45.26 25.55
CA THR A 721 31.44 -46.37 26.50
C THR A 721 29.97 -46.82 26.58
N LEU A 722 29.19 -46.61 25.51
CA LEU A 722 27.79 -47.05 25.48
C LEU A 722 27.68 -48.56 25.60
N THR A 723 26.91 -49.02 26.58
CA THR A 723 26.50 -50.42 26.71
C THR A 723 25.31 -50.71 25.80
N GLN A 724 25.06 -51.99 25.48
CA GLN A 724 23.90 -52.35 24.65
C GLN A 724 22.56 -51.91 25.29
N ALA A 725 22.49 -51.94 26.62
CA ALA A 725 21.30 -51.47 27.34
C ALA A 725 21.10 -49.95 27.22
N GLN A 726 22.17 -49.17 27.06
CA GLN A 726 22.07 -47.73 26.84
C GLN A 726 21.69 -47.39 25.41
N LYS A 727 22.24 -48.11 24.42
CA LYS A 727 21.85 -48.00 23.00
C LYS A 727 20.37 -48.31 22.81
N ALA A 728 19.86 -49.39 23.42
CA ALA A 728 18.43 -49.73 23.38
C ALA A 728 17.53 -48.61 23.95
N LYS A 729 17.98 -47.87 24.97
CA LYS A 729 17.24 -46.71 25.50
C LYS A 729 17.29 -45.49 24.57
N ILE A 730 18.39 -45.30 23.85
CA ILE A 730 18.50 -44.26 22.82
C ILE A 730 17.52 -44.56 21.68
N GLU A 731 17.48 -45.81 21.21
CA GLU A 731 16.52 -46.27 20.20
C GLU A 731 15.07 -46.07 20.68
N GLU A 732 14.75 -46.47 21.92
CA GLU A 732 13.44 -46.23 22.54
C GLU A 732 13.07 -44.74 22.58
N PHE A 733 14.02 -43.87 22.96
CA PHE A 733 13.82 -42.43 22.92
C PHE A 733 13.53 -41.93 21.50
N GLY A 734 14.32 -42.37 20.51
CA GLY A 734 14.10 -42.04 19.10
C GLY A 734 12.72 -42.46 18.60
N SER A 735 12.28 -43.68 18.92
CA SER A 735 10.95 -44.18 18.55
C SER A 735 9.80 -43.41 19.21
N LEU A 736 9.94 -43.00 20.48
CA LEU A 736 8.91 -42.21 21.15
C LEU A 736 8.83 -40.78 20.62
N VAL A 737 9.97 -40.18 20.25
CA VAL A 737 10.01 -38.88 19.58
C VAL A 737 9.34 -38.99 18.21
N ALA A 738 9.70 -39.99 17.40
CA ALA A 738 9.07 -40.24 16.10
C ALA A 738 7.56 -40.44 16.24
N PHE A 739 7.11 -41.25 17.21
CA PHE A 739 5.68 -41.46 17.48
C PHE A 739 4.92 -40.15 17.78
N LEU A 740 5.53 -39.20 18.49
CA LEU A 740 4.89 -37.91 18.78
C LEU A 740 4.80 -36.98 17.57
N PHE A 741 5.73 -37.05 16.62
CA PHE A 741 5.81 -36.11 15.49
C PHE A 741 5.24 -36.70 14.19
N ASP A 742 5.50 -37.97 13.91
CA ASP A 742 5.11 -38.65 12.67
C ASP A 742 3.81 -39.45 12.83
N GLY A 743 3.34 -39.62 14.07
CA GLY A 743 2.22 -40.50 14.40
C GLY A 743 2.62 -41.98 14.32
N PRO A 744 1.68 -42.91 14.53
CA PRO A 744 1.92 -44.33 14.30
C PRO A 744 2.16 -44.59 12.80
N ASP A 745 3.17 -45.41 12.46
CA ASP A 745 3.44 -45.86 11.10
C ASP A 745 2.15 -46.33 10.40
N GLN A 746 1.87 -45.79 9.20
CA GLN A 746 0.59 -45.99 8.49
C GLN A 746 0.26 -47.44 8.09
N ASP A 747 1.18 -48.39 8.30
CA ASP A 747 1.00 -49.79 7.95
C ASP A 747 0.07 -50.56 8.92
N ASP A 748 -0.27 -50.01 10.10
CA ASP A 748 -1.08 -50.68 11.13
C ASP A 748 -2.50 -50.09 11.33
N GLY A 749 -3.19 -49.65 10.27
CA GLY A 749 -4.62 -49.30 10.33
C GLY A 749 -4.96 -48.08 11.22
N PRO A 750 -6.23 -47.64 11.28
CA PRO A 750 -6.51 -46.27 11.71
C PRO A 750 -6.43 -46.13 13.23
N VAL A 751 -5.36 -45.50 13.70
CA VAL A 751 -5.45 -44.52 14.78
C VAL A 751 -5.26 -43.16 14.09
N LYS A 752 -6.37 -42.47 13.84
CA LYS A 752 -6.39 -41.08 13.37
C LYS A 752 -6.09 -40.14 14.52
#